data_AF-A0A397BLN9-F1
#
_entry.id   AF-A0A397BLN9-F1
#
_cell.length_a   1.000
_cell.length_b   1.000
_cell.length_c   1.000
_cell.angle_alpha   90.00
_cell.angle_beta   90.00
_cell.angle_gamma   90.00
#
_symmetry.space_group_name_H-M   'P 1'
#
loop_
_entity.id
_entity.type
_entity.pdbx_description
1 polymer ?
#
loop_
_entity_poly.entity_id
_entity_poly.type
_entity_poly.pdbx_seq_one_letter_code
_entity_poly.pdbx_strand_id
1 'polypeptide(L)'
;MSLMWMGVATVVAAACSSVAESRQVQVNLTTSFLASPLHPVLETSEYLSQDNPALFFTYVAAVDVRYNAIKDKNNVNYTKVALEAAADVLPADSSVSRLLPFVLQTRAHSPSIELFNQTCAASGQHDFQLPVDHEYPSSNTAAATAPHVIVYGALTSPSFRAFHSTFVPLAVTGKVHYIVRHAPTDNTLPVLVHGYGVTLHVKNMEYKSFDDSKATSSHNSTATEDDIDADQDEFVVSVLMKKNDEVAQALREYLDGFEGAHGTDDDEDAKDVTTPAPWQLTQLGYLATQYIMAAEDPLKRLQLLSQNFPKYASSLVLASKPVPQQTIDDINHARSQVATQRLYNRIVVNGLPVDFNEYGFNAFDFLKSLNGELRLADTLAKLDPTGSIKAAMGSLSSAPSDVRISLRGPVDGDAPLYLNSIETDEETAEWPTDLGSLRGPSWSLIYLRKTIVEDKDVATVFHVSKMFLAARANGKSARDKYLREVLSLNDLTVKEVLQIYSQAVGERYTNDDWLQTAKAILTDGDNDGVWAMTNLVAEKNLPINSQVFNGVVRKHVNVQEDIMTHFARDQPLYQTLVRANQITDDSDMLSELLGNDETYAVFCPWFDPEYKPPTTVVQLDWNDPVRCFLPDQHVIYVNGRPLELVAPVTPSLFDGLVTYESATRSKAVSKAYVSQFKHNVLTAEDAADKTLQLNVVLSMVDSYLKTPRVAAVLPDDVQRPTYSYVTPSGSSSLDVVAYLDPLSDTAQRASGILRMLHSVLHAKITLVLVPPPSYDEFPLKRFYRFLWGGTSSSLVEFDRLPRHPVLTLNIETPELWNVQMVQSDVDIDNIQQNASATFTIKDVLVYGQCVDKTNAQYPTLPNGLQLVLERSVAKLHSHKDTVVMKNLGYFQLQAAPVPVIVYDFLSKTLQLEVKKQPGQEGVRLLDDGPEAPKAPAQPEETSVWTSLVQWGAGSSKLEARKGDTIHVFSLATGRHLYERMLKLMMLSVLKRTNNPVTFWLLENFLSPDFKNSVAALQAEFGMDIRLVTYKWPNWLRRQTDKQRIIWGYKILYWKDHLRGKPYHISALYVVDLVKFKRMAAGDSLRAIYDQLSADPNSLSNLDQDLPNYAQHQIPIFSLPQEWLWCESWCSDESKAEAKTIDLCNNPKHKEPKLDMAKRVISGDLFPESWLQLDAEVKAAEAAYELASN
;
A
#
# COMPACT_ATOMS: atom_id res chain seq x y z
N MET A 1 47.42 -22.46 46.09
CA MET A 1 46.29 -21.54 45.78
C MET A 1 46.43 -20.83 44.44
N SER A 2 47.60 -20.27 44.07
CA SER A 2 47.77 -19.57 42.76
C SER A 2 47.60 -20.48 41.53
N LEU A 3 48.03 -21.76 41.61
CA LEU A 3 47.83 -22.75 40.54
C LEU A 3 46.38 -23.23 40.39
N MET A 4 45.60 -23.16 41.46
CA MET A 4 44.18 -23.56 41.47
C MET A 4 43.30 -22.46 40.86
N TRP A 5 43.67 -21.19 41.06
CA TRP A 5 43.01 -20.05 40.41
C TRP A 5 43.37 -19.92 38.92
N MET A 6 44.60 -20.25 38.53
CA MET A 6 44.95 -20.35 37.11
C MET A 6 44.18 -21.46 36.41
N GLY A 7 44.04 -22.65 37.02
CA GLY A 7 43.28 -23.77 36.45
C GLY A 7 41.78 -23.50 36.31
N VAL A 8 41.16 -22.79 37.25
CA VAL A 8 39.74 -22.38 37.12
C VAL A 8 39.59 -21.28 36.08
N ALA A 9 40.56 -20.37 35.94
CA ALA A 9 40.53 -19.35 34.89
C ALA A 9 40.73 -19.95 33.48
N THR A 10 41.58 -20.96 33.30
CA THR A 10 41.72 -21.67 32.01
C THR A 10 40.55 -22.60 31.72
N VAL A 11 39.91 -23.22 32.73
CA VAL A 11 38.70 -24.04 32.51
C VAL A 11 37.47 -23.18 32.26
N VAL A 12 37.36 -22.00 32.88
CA VAL A 12 36.29 -21.02 32.55
C VAL A 12 36.57 -20.37 31.19
N ALA A 13 37.83 -20.08 30.83
CA ALA A 13 38.18 -19.60 29.50
C ALA A 13 38.00 -20.68 28.41
N ALA A 14 38.25 -21.96 28.71
CA ALA A 14 38.06 -23.08 27.81
C ALA A 14 36.58 -23.52 27.69
N ALA A 15 35.80 -23.42 28.77
CA ALA A 15 34.35 -23.60 28.73
C ALA A 15 33.63 -22.41 28.10
N CYS A 16 34.25 -21.22 28.09
CA CYS A 16 33.85 -20.09 27.25
C CYS A 16 34.37 -20.17 25.81
N SER A 17 35.30 -21.07 25.49
CA SER A 17 35.80 -21.27 24.11
C SER A 17 35.19 -22.49 23.40
N SER A 18 34.30 -23.25 24.04
CA SER A 18 33.44 -24.24 23.37
C SER A 18 32.09 -23.64 22.94
N VAL A 19 32.05 -22.31 22.73
CA VAL A 19 30.96 -21.70 21.97
C VAL A 19 31.12 -22.22 20.55
N ALA A 20 30.32 -23.23 20.19
CA ALA A 20 30.16 -23.71 18.84
C ALA A 20 30.20 -22.51 17.88
N GLU A 21 31.26 -22.44 17.08
CA GLU A 21 31.54 -21.33 16.16
C GLU A 21 30.26 -20.94 15.42
N SER A 22 29.75 -19.76 15.72
CA SER A 22 28.38 -19.41 15.38
C SER A 22 28.33 -18.76 14.01
N ARG A 23 27.35 -19.12 13.18
CA ARG A 23 27.21 -18.53 11.83
C ARG A 23 26.69 -17.10 11.90
N GLN A 24 27.24 -16.22 11.07
CA GLN A 24 26.88 -14.81 10.95
C GLN A 24 26.43 -14.48 9.52
N VAL A 25 25.37 -13.69 9.39
CA VAL A 25 24.92 -13.14 8.09
C VAL A 25 24.83 -11.62 8.20
N GLN A 26 25.47 -10.93 7.27
CA GLN A 26 25.51 -9.47 7.18
C GLN A 26 24.83 -9.00 5.90
N VAL A 27 23.97 -7.99 6.02
CA VAL A 27 23.22 -7.43 4.88
C VAL A 27 23.25 -5.91 4.93
N ASN A 28 23.59 -5.28 3.81
CA ASN A 28 23.52 -3.83 3.64
C ASN A 28 22.57 -3.46 2.48
N LEU A 29 22.07 -2.23 2.51
CA LEU A 29 21.29 -1.63 1.43
C LEU A 29 21.83 -0.23 1.15
N THR A 30 22.20 -0.04 -0.11
CA THR A 30 22.74 1.20 -0.66
C THR A 30 21.75 1.83 -1.65
N THR A 31 22.08 3.00 -2.18
CA THR A 31 21.32 3.69 -3.24
C THR A 31 22.16 3.78 -4.50
N SER A 32 21.52 3.92 -5.65
CA SER A 32 22.19 4.20 -6.93
C SER A 32 22.76 5.62 -6.99
N PHE A 33 22.15 6.56 -6.27
CA PHE A 33 22.65 7.93 -6.13
C PHE A 33 23.65 8.06 -4.97
N LEU A 34 24.48 9.09 -5.05
CA LEU A 34 25.63 9.24 -4.17
C LEU A 34 25.33 10.21 -3.02
N ALA A 35 25.97 9.97 -1.87
CA ALA A 35 25.92 10.80 -0.70
C ALA A 35 26.65 12.14 -0.94
N SER A 36 26.05 13.23 -0.46
CA SER A 36 26.69 14.54 -0.47
C SER A 36 27.90 14.57 0.48
N PRO A 37 29.03 15.21 0.08
CA PRO A 37 30.17 15.40 0.99
C PRO A 37 29.86 16.36 2.15
N LEU A 38 28.76 17.13 2.06
CA LEU A 38 28.27 18.00 3.12
C LEU A 38 27.26 17.30 4.05
N HIS A 39 27.06 15.99 3.92
CA HIS A 39 26.21 15.24 4.85
C HIS A 39 26.71 15.40 6.30
N PRO A 40 25.83 15.67 7.30
CA PRO A 40 24.37 15.83 7.22
C PRO A 40 23.86 17.28 7.10
N VAL A 41 24.69 18.28 6.81
CA VAL A 41 24.29 19.71 6.78
C VAL A 41 23.14 19.97 5.81
N LEU A 42 23.22 19.47 4.57
CA LEU A 42 22.14 19.68 3.59
C LEU A 42 20.86 18.90 3.97
N GLU A 43 20.99 17.67 4.46
CA GLU A 43 19.82 16.89 4.90
C GLU A 43 19.13 17.53 6.10
N THR A 44 19.89 18.19 6.98
CA THR A 44 19.35 18.97 8.10
C THR A 44 18.59 20.19 7.60
N SER A 45 19.09 20.92 6.60
CA SER A 45 18.35 22.06 6.04
C SER A 45 17.03 21.63 5.41
N GLU A 46 16.99 20.46 4.76
CA GLU A 46 15.73 19.92 4.20
C GLU A 46 14.75 19.45 5.27
N TYR A 47 15.23 18.83 6.34
CA TYR A 47 14.37 18.46 7.45
C TYR A 47 13.72 19.70 8.11
N LEU A 48 14.50 20.76 8.31
CA LEU A 48 14.02 22.01 8.89
C LEU A 48 13.08 22.79 7.96
N SER A 49 13.35 22.80 6.65
CA SER A 49 12.49 23.47 5.67
C SER A 49 11.12 22.79 5.54
N GLN A 50 11.09 21.45 5.61
CA GLN A 50 9.84 20.69 5.68
C GLN A 50 9.05 20.96 6.97
N ASP A 51 9.73 21.37 8.04
CA ASP A 51 9.09 21.78 9.29
C ASP A 51 8.47 23.16 9.18
N ASN A 52 9.28 24.12 8.82
CA ASN A 52 8.88 25.49 8.55
C ASN A 52 9.84 26.07 7.52
N PRO A 53 9.35 26.49 6.33
CA PRO A 53 10.21 27.04 5.28
C PRO A 53 11.10 28.20 5.74
N ALA A 54 10.67 28.99 6.72
CA ALA A 54 11.46 30.09 7.27
C ALA A 54 12.72 29.61 8.02
N LEU A 55 12.70 28.39 8.59
CA LEU A 55 13.84 27.82 9.31
C LEU A 55 15.02 27.48 8.39
N PHE A 56 14.77 27.29 7.09
CA PHE A 56 15.83 27.04 6.12
C PHE A 56 16.87 28.16 6.15
N PHE A 57 16.44 29.41 5.98
CA PHE A 57 17.35 30.56 5.87
C PHE A 57 18.02 30.91 7.19
N THR A 58 17.34 30.75 8.32
CA THR A 58 17.95 30.95 9.65
C THR A 58 19.02 29.89 9.92
N TYR A 59 18.76 28.64 9.53
CA TYR A 59 19.75 27.55 9.60
C TYR A 59 20.95 27.80 8.70
N VAL A 60 20.74 28.24 7.45
CA VAL A 60 21.83 28.60 6.53
C VAL A 60 22.76 29.65 7.15
N ALA A 61 22.20 30.68 7.80
CA ALA A 61 22.98 31.69 8.51
C ALA A 61 23.75 31.11 9.72
N ALA A 62 23.12 30.23 10.50
CA ALA A 62 23.76 29.57 11.65
C ALA A 62 24.91 28.65 11.22
N VAL A 63 24.72 27.87 10.14
CA VAL A 63 25.77 27.04 9.53
C VAL A 63 26.95 27.90 9.09
N ASP A 64 26.68 29.06 8.49
CA ASP A 64 27.74 29.97 8.03
C ASP A 64 28.62 30.42 9.20
N VAL A 65 28.00 30.84 10.31
CA VAL A 65 28.71 31.24 11.54
C VAL A 65 29.55 30.09 12.10
N ARG A 66 28.95 28.90 12.27
CA ARG A 66 29.61 27.72 12.84
C ARG A 66 30.75 27.21 11.98
N TYR A 67 30.56 27.13 10.66
CA TYR A 67 31.57 26.67 9.71
C TYR A 67 32.76 27.64 9.65
N ASN A 68 32.53 28.95 9.70
CA ASN A 68 33.61 29.95 9.71
C ASN A 68 34.44 29.95 11.00
N ALA A 69 33.87 29.49 12.12
CA ALA A 69 34.59 29.36 13.38
C ALA A 69 35.62 28.22 13.37
N ILE A 70 35.55 27.29 12.41
CA ILE A 70 36.46 26.15 12.30
C ILE A 70 37.80 26.58 11.70
N LYS A 71 38.89 26.34 12.43
CA LYS A 71 40.26 26.70 12.01
C LYS A 71 40.84 25.73 10.97
N ASP A 72 40.60 24.43 11.12
CA ASP A 72 41.06 23.40 10.18
C ASP A 72 39.91 22.95 9.28
N LYS A 73 39.95 23.40 8.03
CA LYS A 73 38.92 23.09 7.02
C LYS A 73 39.14 21.75 6.30
N ASN A 74 40.25 21.06 6.56
CA ASN A 74 40.57 19.78 5.92
C ASN A 74 39.92 18.57 6.62
N ASN A 75 39.50 18.72 7.89
CA ASN A 75 38.88 17.65 8.67
C ASN A 75 37.64 18.15 9.45
N VAL A 76 36.65 18.65 8.70
CA VAL A 76 35.42 19.20 9.28
C VAL A 76 34.49 18.06 9.71
N ASN A 77 34.09 18.04 10.98
CA ASN A 77 33.00 17.18 11.45
C ASN A 77 31.65 17.84 11.13
N TYR A 78 31.13 17.57 9.93
CA TYR A 78 29.86 18.13 9.46
C TYR A 78 28.66 17.73 10.32
N THR A 79 28.67 16.56 10.96
CA THR A 79 27.60 16.14 11.89
C THR A 79 27.53 17.07 13.09
N LYS A 80 28.68 17.44 13.66
CA LYS A 80 28.74 18.40 14.75
C LYS A 80 28.25 19.79 14.33
N VAL A 81 28.68 20.27 13.16
CA VAL A 81 28.22 21.55 12.61
C VAL A 81 26.71 21.57 12.43
N ALA A 82 26.15 20.50 11.86
CA ALA A 82 24.72 20.42 11.59
C ALA A 82 23.88 20.43 12.88
N LEU A 83 24.25 19.64 13.89
CA LEU A 83 23.52 19.55 15.15
C LEU A 83 23.63 20.83 15.99
N GLU A 84 24.81 21.46 16.05
CA GLU A 84 24.99 22.73 16.77
C GLU A 84 24.25 23.88 16.08
N ALA A 85 24.32 23.98 14.75
CA ALA A 85 23.58 24.98 13.99
C ALA A 85 22.05 24.79 14.12
N ALA A 86 21.58 23.54 14.17
CA ALA A 86 20.17 23.25 14.41
C ALA A 86 19.75 23.63 15.84
N ALA A 87 20.61 23.40 16.84
CA ALA A 87 20.37 23.80 18.23
C ALA A 87 20.33 25.33 18.42
N ASP A 88 21.03 26.10 17.59
CA ASP A 88 20.96 27.56 17.59
C ASP A 88 19.61 28.10 17.06
N VAL A 89 18.92 27.30 16.25
CA VAL A 89 17.67 27.69 15.56
C VAL A 89 16.43 27.10 16.24
N LEU A 90 16.52 25.89 16.78
CA LEU A 90 15.41 25.17 17.38
C LEU A 90 15.31 25.41 18.90
N PRO A 91 14.09 25.52 19.47
CA PRO A 91 13.91 25.48 20.92
C PRO A 91 14.42 24.15 21.51
N ALA A 92 15.11 24.21 22.65
CA ALA A 92 15.75 23.05 23.28
C ALA A 92 14.78 21.89 23.59
N ASP A 93 13.53 22.21 23.97
CA ASP A 93 12.51 21.21 24.32
C ASP A 93 11.62 20.77 23.13
N SER A 94 11.90 21.26 21.92
CA SER A 94 11.08 20.92 20.75
C SER A 94 11.22 19.43 20.38
N SER A 95 10.10 18.81 20.01
CA SER A 95 10.08 17.45 19.44
C SER A 95 10.95 17.32 18.19
N VAL A 96 11.00 18.37 17.36
CA VAL A 96 11.83 18.46 16.14
C VAL A 96 13.31 18.26 16.47
N SER A 97 13.80 18.89 17.55
CA SER A 97 15.18 18.75 18.03
C SER A 97 15.46 17.33 18.56
N ARG A 98 14.51 16.74 19.29
CA ARG A 98 14.62 15.36 19.81
C ARG A 98 14.67 14.31 18.68
N LEU A 99 13.91 14.52 17.61
CA LEU A 99 13.86 13.61 16.46
C LEU A 99 15.03 13.77 15.50
N LEU A 100 15.64 14.96 15.40
CA LEU A 100 16.66 15.27 14.40
C LEU A 100 17.79 14.21 14.32
N PRO A 101 18.45 13.79 15.42
CA PRO A 101 19.51 12.78 15.36
C PRO A 101 19.04 11.44 14.75
N PHE A 102 17.78 11.07 15.00
CA PHE A 102 17.18 9.87 14.45
C PHE A 102 16.86 10.03 12.96
N VAL A 103 16.27 11.16 12.54
CA VAL A 103 15.97 11.46 11.13
C VAL A 103 17.25 11.46 10.27
N LEU A 104 18.35 11.98 10.81
CA LEU A 104 19.64 11.97 10.12
C LEU A 104 20.22 10.55 9.94
N GLN A 105 19.96 9.64 10.87
CA GLN A 105 20.35 8.22 10.72
C GLN A 105 19.58 7.52 9.62
N THR A 106 18.29 7.86 9.43
CA THR A 106 17.47 7.20 8.42
C THR A 106 17.77 7.64 6.99
N ARG A 107 18.49 8.76 6.82
CA ARG A 107 18.82 9.37 5.52
C ARG A 107 17.57 9.73 4.69
N ALA A 108 16.44 10.02 5.36
CA ALA A 108 15.14 10.27 4.74
C ALA A 108 15.14 11.40 3.69
N HIS A 109 15.99 12.42 3.86
CA HIS A 109 16.08 13.58 2.96
C HIS A 109 17.17 13.46 1.89
N SER A 110 17.90 12.34 1.83
CA SER A 110 18.89 12.11 0.78
C SER A 110 18.33 12.17 -0.65
N PRO A 111 17.10 11.64 -0.94
CA PRO A 111 16.47 11.80 -2.25
C PRO A 111 16.22 13.26 -2.64
N SER A 112 15.92 14.14 -1.68
CA SER A 112 15.71 15.57 -1.93
C SER A 112 17.04 16.24 -2.33
N ILE A 113 18.15 15.83 -1.74
CA ILE A 113 19.49 16.32 -2.14
C ILE A 113 19.87 15.82 -3.53
N GLU A 114 19.62 14.54 -3.83
CA GLU A 114 19.84 14.00 -5.18
C GLU A 114 18.94 14.70 -6.21
N LEU A 115 17.71 15.07 -5.83
CA LEU A 115 16.88 15.88 -6.70
C LEU A 115 17.59 17.19 -7.09
N PHE A 116 18.07 17.95 -6.11
CA PHE A 116 18.74 19.22 -6.39
C PHE A 116 20.04 19.05 -7.16
N ASN A 117 20.75 17.95 -6.96
CA ASN A 117 21.90 17.57 -7.78
C ASN A 117 21.52 17.47 -9.27
N GLN A 118 20.40 16.78 -9.54
CA GLN A 118 19.91 16.61 -10.89
C GLN A 118 19.37 17.89 -11.53
N THR A 119 18.69 18.76 -10.78
CA THR A 119 18.24 20.05 -11.30
C THR A 119 19.41 20.99 -11.54
N CYS A 120 20.43 20.98 -10.68
CA CYS A 120 21.68 21.71 -10.87
C CYS A 120 22.38 21.30 -12.18
N ALA A 121 22.43 20.00 -12.48
CA ALA A 121 22.99 19.49 -13.74
C ALA A 121 22.20 19.91 -14.98
N ALA A 122 20.90 20.22 -14.84
CA ALA A 122 20.01 20.70 -15.90
C ALA A 122 19.80 22.23 -15.90
N SER A 123 20.59 22.96 -15.12
CA SER A 123 20.47 24.43 -14.99
C SER A 123 20.58 25.11 -16.37
N GLY A 124 19.73 26.13 -16.59
CA GLY A 124 19.64 26.89 -17.83
C GLY A 124 18.76 26.26 -18.93
N GLN A 125 18.28 25.01 -18.79
CA GLN A 125 17.38 24.37 -19.77
C GLN A 125 15.91 24.33 -19.30
N HIS A 126 15.69 24.13 -17.99
CA HIS A 126 14.36 23.94 -17.39
C HIS A 126 14.23 24.60 -16.00
N ASP A 127 14.61 25.88 -15.89
CA ASP A 127 14.54 26.63 -14.62
C ASP A 127 13.14 27.25 -14.41
N PHE A 128 12.19 26.45 -13.92
CA PHE A 128 10.91 26.91 -13.39
C PHE A 128 10.85 26.68 -11.88
N GLN A 129 9.97 27.39 -11.16
CA GLN A 129 9.78 27.21 -9.72
C GLN A 129 9.21 25.82 -9.43
N LEU A 130 9.86 25.10 -8.53
CA LEU A 130 9.46 23.78 -8.08
C LEU A 130 8.73 23.86 -6.74
N PRO A 131 7.79 22.95 -6.44
CA PRO A 131 7.10 22.90 -5.15
C PRO A 131 8.03 22.71 -3.93
N VAL A 132 9.24 22.21 -4.16
CA VAL A 132 10.26 21.94 -3.12
C VAL A 132 11.29 23.06 -2.98
N ASP A 133 11.16 24.14 -3.74
CA ASP A 133 12.13 25.23 -3.73
C ASP A 133 12.12 26.03 -2.42
N HIS A 134 13.31 26.45 -1.99
CA HIS A 134 13.47 27.32 -0.83
C HIS A 134 13.33 28.78 -1.24
N GLU A 135 12.11 29.30 -1.10
CA GLU A 135 11.78 30.70 -1.40
C GLU A 135 11.99 31.60 -0.17
N TYR A 136 12.72 32.69 -0.35
CA TYR A 136 12.93 33.66 0.73
C TYR A 136 11.62 34.40 1.04
N PRO A 137 11.16 34.42 2.32
CA PRO A 137 9.89 35.04 2.67
C PRO A 137 9.89 36.55 2.36
N SER A 138 8.98 36.99 1.49
CA SER A 138 8.77 38.40 1.15
C SER A 138 7.38 38.85 1.61
N SER A 139 7.31 39.93 2.38
CA SER A 139 6.04 40.47 2.89
C SER A 139 5.29 41.29 1.84
N ASN A 140 5.86 41.56 0.66
CA ASN A 140 5.39 42.59 -0.26
C ASN A 140 4.68 42.02 -1.50
N THR A 141 3.39 42.36 -1.71
CA THR A 141 2.55 41.87 -2.82
C THR A 141 3.02 42.33 -4.21
N ALA A 142 3.84 43.38 -4.30
CA ALA A 142 4.50 43.79 -5.53
C ALA A 142 5.50 42.73 -6.06
N ALA A 143 5.90 41.78 -5.20
CA ALA A 143 6.83 40.72 -5.55
C ALA A 143 6.30 39.82 -6.67
N ALA A 144 4.98 39.57 -6.80
CA ALA A 144 4.42 38.66 -7.81
C ALA A 144 4.80 38.99 -9.27
N THR A 145 5.25 40.22 -9.56
CA THR A 145 5.72 40.66 -10.89
C THR A 145 7.25 40.84 -10.97
N ALA A 146 7.96 40.58 -9.88
CA ALA A 146 9.40 40.72 -9.78
C ALA A 146 10.14 39.58 -10.51
N PRO A 147 11.35 39.83 -11.03
CA PRO A 147 12.14 38.79 -11.69
C PRO A 147 12.54 37.68 -10.71
N HIS A 148 12.48 36.44 -11.19
CA HIS A 148 12.90 35.25 -10.44
C HIS A 148 14.42 35.10 -10.50
N VAL A 149 15.04 34.91 -9.34
CA VAL A 149 16.47 34.68 -9.18
C VAL A 149 16.66 33.35 -8.46
N ILE A 150 17.13 32.34 -9.19
CA ILE A 150 17.44 31.01 -8.65
C ILE A 150 18.96 30.91 -8.49
N VAL A 151 19.42 30.71 -7.25
CA VAL A 151 20.84 30.51 -6.94
C VAL A 151 21.09 29.06 -6.58
N TYR A 152 21.85 28.37 -7.43
CA TYR A 152 22.42 27.06 -7.14
C TYR A 152 23.72 27.26 -6.34
N GLY A 153 23.80 26.73 -5.13
CA GLY A 153 24.97 26.92 -4.28
C GLY A 153 25.22 25.84 -3.24
N ALA A 154 26.49 25.63 -2.91
CA ALA A 154 26.91 24.87 -1.74
C ALA A 154 26.94 25.79 -0.52
N LEU A 155 26.16 25.48 0.52
CA LEU A 155 25.92 26.34 1.68
C LEU A 155 27.20 26.81 2.39
N THR A 156 28.25 26.00 2.40
CA THR A 156 29.53 26.29 3.06
C THR A 156 30.52 27.08 2.19
N SER A 157 30.18 27.34 0.92
CA SER A 157 31.10 27.96 -0.03
C SER A 157 31.14 29.50 0.10
N PRO A 158 32.34 30.13 -0.03
CA PRO A 158 32.45 31.59 -0.02
C PRO A 158 31.66 32.27 -1.15
N SER A 159 31.60 31.62 -2.33
CA SER A 159 30.88 32.14 -3.50
C SER A 159 29.37 32.21 -3.24
N PHE A 160 28.78 31.17 -2.64
CA PHE A 160 27.37 31.19 -2.26
C PHE A 160 27.07 32.31 -1.28
N ARG A 161 27.92 32.51 -0.26
CA ARG A 161 27.75 33.60 0.71
C ARG A 161 27.74 34.98 0.06
N ALA A 162 28.60 35.22 -0.93
CA ALA A 162 28.64 36.49 -1.66
C ALA A 162 27.32 36.75 -2.41
N PHE A 163 26.77 35.73 -3.09
CA PHE A 163 25.46 35.84 -3.74
C PHE A 163 24.32 36.00 -2.72
N HIS A 164 24.31 35.17 -1.68
CA HIS A 164 23.28 35.18 -0.65
C HIS A 164 23.19 36.54 0.07
N SER A 165 24.32 37.10 0.49
CA SER A 165 24.37 38.44 1.13
C SER A 165 23.94 39.58 0.20
N THR A 166 24.04 39.41 -1.12
CA THR A 166 23.61 40.40 -2.11
C THR A 166 22.10 40.34 -2.38
N PHE A 167 21.53 39.14 -2.51
CA PHE A 167 20.13 38.97 -2.91
C PHE A 167 19.13 39.01 -1.75
N VAL A 168 19.52 38.65 -0.53
CA VAL A 168 18.62 38.73 0.64
C VAL A 168 18.06 40.14 0.85
N PRO A 169 18.86 41.23 0.87
CA PRO A 169 18.32 42.58 1.00
C PRO A 169 17.38 42.96 -0.14
N LEU A 170 17.65 42.49 -1.37
CA LEU A 170 16.81 42.75 -2.54
C LEU A 170 15.46 42.04 -2.42
N ALA A 171 15.46 40.79 -1.94
CA ALA A 171 14.26 40.01 -1.67
C ALA A 171 13.39 40.66 -0.57
N VAL A 172 14.02 41.13 0.53
CA VAL A 172 13.32 41.86 1.60
C VAL A 172 12.65 43.15 1.08
N THR A 173 13.29 43.85 0.15
CA THR A 173 12.68 45.04 -0.49
C THR A 173 11.61 44.71 -1.55
N GLY A 174 11.36 43.42 -1.83
CA GLY A 174 10.39 42.96 -2.83
C GLY A 174 10.83 43.20 -4.29
N LYS A 175 12.13 43.41 -4.54
CA LYS A 175 12.65 43.68 -5.90
C LYS A 175 12.93 42.43 -6.72
N VAL A 176 13.13 41.29 -6.07
CA VAL A 176 13.42 40.00 -6.69
C VAL A 176 12.69 38.89 -5.94
N HIS A 177 12.31 37.85 -6.66
CA HIS A 177 11.90 36.57 -6.09
C HIS A 177 13.11 35.68 -5.93
N TYR A 178 13.56 35.49 -4.69
CA TYR A 178 14.83 34.82 -4.42
C TYR A 178 14.63 33.37 -3.99
N ILE A 179 15.18 32.44 -4.78
CA ILE A 179 15.10 31.00 -4.58
C ILE A 179 16.52 30.43 -4.42
N VAL A 180 16.72 29.55 -3.43
CA VAL A 180 17.98 28.83 -3.22
C VAL A 180 17.79 27.35 -3.51
N ARG A 181 18.67 26.79 -4.36
CA ARG A 181 18.78 25.35 -4.63
C ARG A 181 20.15 24.84 -4.25
N HIS A 182 20.23 23.59 -3.78
CA HIS A 182 21.51 22.98 -3.45
C HIS A 182 22.33 22.69 -4.71
N ALA A 183 23.64 22.91 -4.62
CA ALA A 183 24.62 22.49 -5.61
C ALA A 183 25.66 21.58 -4.94
N PRO A 184 25.33 20.29 -4.68
CA PRO A 184 26.31 19.35 -4.14
C PRO A 184 27.46 19.16 -5.15
N THR A 185 28.69 19.03 -4.66
CA THR A 185 29.91 18.85 -5.46
C THR A 185 30.53 17.49 -5.14
N ASP A 186 31.19 16.85 -6.12
CA ASP A 186 32.02 15.64 -5.95
C ASP A 186 31.48 14.57 -4.98
N ASN A 187 30.30 14.02 -5.28
CA ASN A 187 29.77 12.88 -4.55
C ASN A 187 30.56 11.61 -4.90
N THR A 188 30.97 10.81 -3.90
CA THR A 188 31.85 9.64 -4.13
C THR A 188 31.33 8.31 -3.57
N LEU A 189 30.54 8.32 -2.50
CA LEU A 189 30.05 7.11 -1.83
C LEU A 189 28.53 6.97 -1.94
N PRO A 190 27.97 5.76 -2.10
CA PRO A 190 26.52 5.57 -2.12
C PRO A 190 25.90 5.82 -0.73
N VAL A 191 24.62 6.23 -0.70
CA VAL A 191 23.91 6.43 0.58
C VAL A 191 23.49 5.09 1.16
N LEU A 192 23.87 4.84 2.42
CA LEU A 192 23.36 3.73 3.24
C LEU A 192 22.04 4.15 3.89
N VAL A 193 20.95 3.48 3.55
CA VAL A 193 19.59 3.86 3.97
C VAL A 193 19.04 2.93 5.06
N HIS A 194 18.12 3.43 5.89
CA HIS A 194 17.37 2.61 6.87
C HIS A 194 15.91 2.44 6.42
N GLY A 195 15.08 1.72 7.17
CA GLY A 195 13.65 1.58 6.87
C GLY A 195 13.29 0.33 6.08
N TYR A 196 14.16 -0.68 6.08
CA TYR A 196 13.93 -1.98 5.48
C TYR A 196 14.08 -3.11 6.51
N GLY A 197 13.40 -4.22 6.24
CA GLY A 197 13.54 -5.48 6.97
C GLY A 197 14.39 -6.49 6.21
N VAL A 198 15.07 -7.37 6.92
CA VAL A 198 15.75 -8.53 6.36
C VAL A 198 15.21 -9.77 7.04
N THR A 199 14.95 -10.81 6.25
CA THR A 199 14.46 -12.08 6.75
C THR A 199 15.37 -13.22 6.31
N LEU A 200 15.54 -14.21 7.19
CA LEU A 200 16.19 -15.48 6.86
C LEU A 200 15.17 -16.58 7.10
N HIS A 201 14.56 -17.08 6.02
CA HIS A 201 13.60 -18.18 6.07
C HIS A 201 14.33 -19.51 6.22
N VAL A 202 13.77 -20.41 7.01
CA VAL A 202 14.29 -21.78 7.14
C VAL A 202 13.62 -22.65 6.07
N LYS A 203 14.42 -23.22 5.15
CA LYS A 203 13.90 -23.95 3.98
C LYS A 203 13.27 -25.31 4.33
N ASN A 204 13.76 -26.00 5.37
CA ASN A 204 13.38 -27.39 5.71
C ASN A 204 12.40 -27.50 6.89
N MET A 205 11.50 -26.52 7.10
CA MET A 205 10.51 -26.57 8.19
C MET A 205 9.23 -27.37 7.85
N GLU A 206 9.14 -27.90 6.64
CA GLU A 206 7.91 -28.46 6.08
C GLU A 206 8.06 -29.95 5.79
N TYR A 207 7.73 -30.81 6.76
CA TYR A 207 6.99 -32.06 6.58
C TYR A 207 6.76 -32.72 7.95
N LYS A 208 5.75 -32.22 8.66
CA LYS A 208 4.94 -33.02 9.58
C LYS A 208 3.47 -32.76 9.29
N SER A 209 3.07 -32.89 8.03
CA SER A 209 1.66 -33.12 7.73
C SER A 209 1.34 -34.53 8.21
N PHE A 210 0.57 -34.61 9.28
CA PHE A 210 -0.06 -35.83 9.77
C PHE A 210 -0.85 -36.47 8.62
N ASP A 211 -0.38 -37.60 8.11
CA ASP A 211 -1.15 -38.49 7.25
C ASP A 211 -1.38 -39.79 8.02
N ASP A 212 -2.58 -39.95 8.58
CA ASP A 212 -3.06 -41.11 9.34
C ASP A 212 -3.32 -42.34 8.44
N SER A 213 -2.75 -42.41 7.24
CA SER A 213 -3.00 -43.53 6.35
C SER A 213 -1.81 -43.87 5.45
N LYS A 214 -0.99 -44.83 5.89
CA LYS A 214 -0.67 -46.04 5.11
C LYS A 214 0.23 -47.00 5.87
N ALA A 215 -0.33 -48.19 6.06
CA ALA A 215 0.34 -49.39 6.48
C ALA A 215 1.40 -49.87 5.46
N THR A 216 2.50 -50.38 6.02
CA THR A 216 3.34 -51.50 5.57
C THR A 216 3.66 -51.66 4.07
N SER A 217 4.91 -51.42 3.71
CA SER A 217 5.68 -52.38 2.90
C SER A 217 7.19 -52.19 3.09
N SER A 218 7.88 -53.30 3.34
CA SER A 218 9.31 -53.41 3.57
C SER A 218 10.04 -53.77 2.28
N HIS A 219 11.19 -53.14 1.99
CA HIS A 219 12.29 -53.80 1.27
C HIS A 219 13.64 -53.11 1.52
N ASN A 220 14.64 -53.95 1.82
CA ASN A 220 16.05 -53.61 2.08
C ASN A 220 16.85 -53.42 0.79
N SER A 221 17.70 -52.39 0.73
CA SER A 221 18.94 -52.40 -0.06
C SER A 221 19.98 -51.43 0.53
N THR A 222 21.21 -51.92 0.63
CA THR A 222 22.39 -51.30 1.25
C THR A 222 22.99 -50.17 0.41
N ALA A 223 23.22 -49.00 1.00
CA ALA A 223 23.89 -47.85 0.38
C ALA A 223 25.37 -47.76 0.76
N THR A 224 26.20 -47.45 -0.24
CA THR A 224 27.62 -47.09 -0.15
C THR A 224 27.79 -45.57 -0.15
N GLU A 225 28.89 -45.11 0.47
CA GLU A 225 29.31 -43.71 0.65
C GLU A 225 29.28 -42.89 -0.65
N ASP A 226 28.25 -42.06 -0.84
CA ASP A 226 28.28 -40.76 -1.56
C ASP A 226 26.93 -39.98 -1.49
N ASP A 227 26.11 -40.22 -0.46
CA ASP A 227 24.83 -39.52 -0.24
C ASP A 227 24.98 -38.38 0.80
N ILE A 228 25.18 -37.14 0.36
CA ILE A 228 25.25 -35.95 1.25
C ILE A 228 23.89 -35.19 1.32
N ASP A 229 22.83 -35.64 0.66
CA ASP A 229 21.57 -34.88 0.58
C ASP A 229 20.35 -35.54 1.26
N ALA A 230 20.55 -36.54 2.13
CA ALA A 230 19.44 -37.23 2.83
C ALA A 230 19.34 -36.95 4.34
N ASP A 231 20.37 -36.39 4.99
CA ASP A 231 20.40 -36.20 6.46
C ASP A 231 19.96 -34.79 6.93
N GLN A 232 19.40 -33.95 6.05
CA GLN A 232 19.06 -32.55 6.38
C GLN A 232 17.67 -32.34 7.02
N ASP A 233 16.91 -33.41 7.26
CA ASP A 233 15.49 -33.34 7.69
C ASP A 233 15.26 -33.53 9.21
N GLU A 234 16.33 -33.67 10.01
CA GLU A 234 16.19 -34.06 11.43
C GLU A 234 16.27 -32.88 12.44
N PHE A 235 16.29 -31.62 12.00
CA PHE A 235 16.66 -30.50 12.89
C PHE A 235 15.73 -30.29 14.11
N VAL A 236 14.41 -30.47 13.97
CA VAL A 236 13.48 -30.23 15.10
C VAL A 236 13.43 -31.43 16.04
N VAL A 237 13.56 -32.66 15.53
CA VAL A 237 13.45 -33.89 16.33
C VAL A 237 14.77 -34.23 17.02
N SER A 238 15.91 -34.07 16.34
CA SER A 238 17.23 -34.33 16.94
C SER A 238 17.59 -33.36 18.06
N VAL A 239 17.11 -32.11 17.98
CA VAL A 239 17.28 -31.07 19.02
C VAL A 239 16.41 -31.36 20.23
N LEU A 240 15.25 -31.99 20.05
CA LEU A 240 14.39 -32.45 21.15
C LEU A 240 14.94 -33.71 21.83
N MET A 241 15.64 -34.58 21.09
CA MET A 241 16.17 -35.85 21.64
C MET A 241 17.55 -35.74 22.29
N LYS A 242 18.37 -34.74 21.94
CA LYS A 242 19.77 -34.64 22.42
C LYS A 242 19.98 -33.92 23.76
N LYS A 243 18.93 -33.44 24.45
CA LYS A 243 19.10 -32.68 25.71
C LYS A 243 18.12 -33.08 26.83
N ASN A 244 18.29 -34.29 27.35
CA ASN A 244 18.38 -34.62 28.79
C ASN A 244 18.19 -36.13 28.96
N ASP A 245 19.29 -36.86 29.17
CA ASP A 245 19.24 -38.27 29.55
C ASP A 245 18.43 -38.48 30.85
N GLU A 246 18.39 -37.48 31.74
CA GLU A 246 17.58 -37.49 32.97
C GLU A 246 16.07 -37.35 32.72
N VAL A 247 15.63 -36.64 31.68
CA VAL A 247 14.20 -36.51 31.33
C VAL A 247 13.72 -37.76 30.61
N ALA A 248 14.57 -38.34 29.76
CA ALA A 248 14.31 -39.65 29.15
C ALA A 248 14.26 -40.78 30.19
N GLN A 249 15.05 -40.68 31.26
CA GLN A 249 15.05 -41.64 32.37
C GLN A 249 13.86 -41.43 33.31
N ALA A 250 13.49 -40.19 33.65
CA ALA A 250 12.29 -39.89 34.42
C ALA A 250 10.98 -40.29 33.70
N LEU A 251 10.97 -40.22 32.35
CA LEU A 251 9.85 -40.73 31.55
C LEU A 251 9.80 -42.27 31.56
N ARG A 252 10.95 -42.95 31.51
CA ARG A 252 11.05 -44.42 31.59
C ARG A 252 10.63 -44.95 32.97
N GLU A 253 11.07 -44.29 34.05
CA GLU A 253 10.71 -44.67 35.42
C GLU A 253 9.22 -44.40 35.74
N TYR A 254 8.61 -43.39 35.10
CA TYR A 254 7.16 -43.14 35.18
C TYR A 254 6.34 -44.17 34.37
N LEU A 255 6.89 -44.69 33.28
CA LEU A 255 6.28 -45.74 32.44
C LEU A 255 6.33 -47.12 33.11
N ASP A 256 7.45 -47.51 33.72
CA ASP A 256 7.59 -48.77 34.48
C ASP A 256 6.62 -48.83 35.69
N GLY A 257 6.25 -47.67 36.24
CA GLY A 257 5.29 -47.57 37.34
C GLY A 257 3.83 -47.85 36.96
N PHE A 258 3.49 -47.86 35.67
CA PHE A 258 2.12 -48.04 35.18
C PHE A 258 1.82 -49.45 34.68
N GLU A 259 2.84 -50.28 34.42
CA GLU A 259 2.69 -51.66 33.92
C GLU A 259 2.38 -52.70 35.02
N GLY A 260 2.25 -52.28 36.28
CA GLY A 260 2.08 -53.15 37.44
C GLY A 260 0.64 -53.55 37.82
N ALA A 261 -0.39 -53.20 37.05
CA ALA A 261 -1.78 -53.45 37.45
C ALA A 261 -2.65 -54.06 36.34
N HIS A 262 -2.96 -55.35 36.54
CA HIS A 262 -3.97 -56.19 35.88
C HIS A 262 -3.62 -56.83 34.53
N GLY A 263 -3.14 -58.08 34.63
CA GLY A 263 -3.34 -59.08 33.59
C GLY A 263 -4.78 -59.59 33.56
N THR A 264 -5.31 -59.90 32.38
CA THR A 264 -5.30 -61.24 31.77
C THR A 264 -5.99 -61.19 30.40
N ASP A 265 -5.40 -61.94 29.47
CA ASP A 265 -5.97 -62.59 28.29
C ASP A 265 -6.06 -61.82 26.94
N ASP A 266 -5.12 -62.25 26.08
CA ASP A 266 -5.20 -62.60 24.65
C ASP A 266 -5.23 -61.49 23.58
N ASP A 267 -4.00 -61.18 23.15
CA ASP A 267 -3.50 -60.99 21.77
C ASP A 267 -4.26 -60.07 20.81
N GLU A 268 -3.86 -58.78 20.78
CA GLU A 268 -3.77 -57.90 19.60
C GLU A 268 -3.03 -56.59 19.98
N ASP A 269 -2.42 -55.92 18.99
CA ASP A 269 -1.89 -54.54 19.04
C ASP A 269 -0.53 -54.24 19.72
N ALA A 270 0.58 -54.47 19.00
CA ALA A 270 1.79 -53.66 19.18
C ALA A 270 1.57 -52.27 18.54
N LYS A 271 0.89 -51.39 19.28
CA LYS A 271 0.63 -49.99 18.89
C LYS A 271 1.91 -49.18 18.88
N ASP A 272 2.05 -48.45 17.77
CA ASP A 272 2.87 -47.27 17.53
C ASP A 272 3.55 -46.68 18.77
N VAL A 273 4.88 -46.57 18.67
CA VAL A 273 5.63 -45.52 19.37
C VAL A 273 5.10 -44.20 18.83
N THR A 274 4.05 -43.71 19.47
CA THR A 274 3.45 -42.42 19.18
C THR A 274 4.50 -41.37 19.48
N THR A 275 4.89 -40.66 18.42
CA THR A 275 5.48 -39.32 18.45
C THR A 275 4.93 -38.50 19.63
N PRO A 276 5.76 -37.64 20.26
CA PRO A 276 5.35 -36.87 21.43
C PRO A 276 4.02 -36.14 21.17
N ALA A 277 3.12 -36.23 22.15
CA ALA A 277 1.72 -35.89 21.98
C ALA A 277 1.49 -34.43 21.50
N PRO A 278 0.56 -34.17 20.56
CA PRO A 278 0.33 -32.87 19.88
C PRO A 278 -0.08 -31.67 20.76
N TRP A 279 -0.29 -31.84 22.07
CA TRP A 279 -0.92 -30.81 22.91
C TRP A 279 0.00 -29.63 23.27
N GLN A 280 1.33 -29.74 23.17
CA GLN A 280 2.24 -28.65 23.56
C GLN A 280 2.34 -27.50 22.54
N LEU A 281 1.97 -27.72 21.26
CA LEU A 281 1.85 -26.61 20.28
C LEU A 281 0.61 -25.74 20.55
N THR A 282 -0.42 -26.30 21.17
CA THR A 282 -1.66 -25.57 21.46
C THR A 282 -1.44 -24.40 22.42
N GLN A 283 -0.46 -24.49 23.34
CA GLN A 283 -0.21 -23.45 24.35
C GLN A 283 0.99 -22.53 24.05
N LEU A 284 1.62 -22.69 22.90
CA LEU A 284 2.88 -22.00 22.54
C LEU A 284 2.79 -20.48 22.68
N GLY A 285 1.65 -19.88 22.29
CA GLY A 285 1.42 -18.44 22.37
C GLY A 285 1.29 -17.94 23.81
N TYR A 286 0.63 -18.71 24.67
CA TYR A 286 0.52 -18.41 26.09
C TYR A 286 1.87 -18.49 26.80
N LEU A 287 2.68 -19.51 26.48
CA LEU A 287 4.04 -19.67 27.00
C LEU A 287 4.96 -18.51 26.57
N ALA A 288 4.88 -18.09 25.30
CA ALA A 288 5.59 -16.92 24.79
C ALA A 288 5.20 -15.65 25.56
N THR A 289 3.91 -15.46 25.82
CA THR A 289 3.38 -14.33 26.60
C THR A 289 3.93 -14.34 28.02
N GLN A 290 3.86 -15.47 28.71
CA GLN A 290 4.41 -15.61 30.06
C GLN A 290 5.92 -15.33 30.09
N TYR A 291 6.67 -15.81 29.10
CA TYR A 291 8.11 -15.59 28.97
C TYR A 291 8.49 -14.12 28.80
N ILE A 292 7.67 -13.35 28.08
CA ILE A 292 7.85 -11.90 27.91
C ILE A 292 7.51 -11.17 29.20
N MET A 293 6.37 -11.48 29.81
CA MET A 293 5.84 -10.80 30.99
C MET A 293 6.66 -11.05 32.25
N ALA A 294 7.36 -12.20 32.33
CA ALA A 294 8.28 -12.51 33.43
C ALA A 294 9.65 -11.80 33.34
N ALA A 295 9.95 -11.10 32.25
CA ALA A 295 11.24 -10.44 32.06
C ALA A 295 11.28 -9.04 32.71
N GLU A 296 12.46 -8.61 33.18
CA GLU A 296 12.67 -7.25 33.69
C GLU A 296 12.42 -6.17 32.63
N ASP A 297 12.77 -6.47 31.37
CA ASP A 297 12.50 -5.62 30.20
C ASP A 297 11.66 -6.41 29.18
N PRO A 298 10.32 -6.28 29.26
CA PRO A 298 9.39 -6.96 28.36
C PRO A 298 9.57 -6.56 26.89
N LEU A 299 9.90 -5.30 26.59
CA LEU A 299 10.08 -4.83 25.21
C LEU A 299 11.31 -5.46 24.56
N LYS A 300 12.43 -5.52 25.28
CA LYS A 300 13.63 -6.22 24.82
C LYS A 300 13.40 -7.72 24.70
N ARG A 301 12.65 -8.31 25.63
CA ARG A 301 12.31 -9.75 25.58
C ARG A 301 11.43 -10.09 24.38
N LEU A 302 10.41 -9.27 24.11
CA LEU A 302 9.55 -9.37 22.92
C LEU A 302 10.38 -9.30 21.64
N GLN A 303 11.30 -8.32 21.54
CA GLN A 303 12.19 -8.20 20.38
C GLN A 303 13.05 -9.44 20.18
N LEU A 304 13.73 -9.92 21.23
CA LEU A 304 14.61 -11.07 21.14
C LEU A 304 13.87 -12.35 20.75
N LEU A 305 12.69 -12.59 21.35
CA LEU A 305 11.88 -13.77 21.10
C LEU A 305 11.31 -13.74 19.68
N SER A 306 10.56 -12.70 19.31
CA SER A 306 9.87 -12.61 18.01
C SER A 306 10.86 -12.67 16.84
N GLN A 307 11.95 -11.88 16.90
CA GLN A 307 12.94 -11.78 15.82
C GLN A 307 13.84 -13.02 15.66
N ASN A 308 13.85 -13.93 16.64
CA ASN A 308 14.67 -15.16 16.61
C ASN A 308 13.87 -16.40 16.99
N PHE A 309 12.55 -16.39 16.79
CA PHE A 309 11.65 -17.41 17.29
C PHE A 309 12.08 -18.86 16.98
N PRO A 310 12.57 -19.21 15.76
CA PRO A 310 13.03 -20.57 15.47
C PRO A 310 14.08 -21.10 16.46
N LYS A 311 14.89 -20.22 17.05
CA LYS A 311 15.91 -20.58 18.06
C LYS A 311 15.31 -20.82 19.45
N TYR A 312 14.19 -20.19 19.77
CA TYR A 312 13.55 -20.24 21.09
C TYR A 312 12.39 -21.24 21.16
N ALA A 313 11.87 -21.70 20.01
CA ALA A 313 10.72 -22.58 19.94
C ALA A 313 10.86 -23.84 20.80
N SER A 314 11.98 -24.56 20.69
CA SER A 314 12.22 -25.77 21.49
C SER A 314 12.26 -25.47 22.99
N SER A 315 12.87 -24.36 23.40
CA SER A 315 12.93 -23.97 24.81
C SER A 315 11.57 -23.59 25.41
N LEU A 316 10.65 -23.07 24.59
CA LEU A 316 9.29 -22.75 25.02
C LEU A 316 8.44 -24.02 25.09
N VAL A 317 8.51 -24.89 24.08
CA VAL A 317 7.77 -26.16 24.05
C VAL A 317 8.20 -27.09 25.20
N LEU A 318 9.50 -27.13 25.51
CA LEU A 318 10.07 -27.93 26.60
C LEU A 318 9.94 -27.27 27.98
N ALA A 319 9.30 -26.09 28.09
CA ALA A 319 9.13 -25.42 29.37
C ALA A 319 8.25 -26.29 30.30
N SER A 320 8.84 -26.75 31.41
CA SER A 320 8.22 -27.74 32.30
C SER A 320 7.05 -27.20 33.13
N LYS A 321 6.72 -25.91 33.02
CA LYS A 321 5.65 -25.26 33.80
C LYS A 321 4.44 -24.98 32.91
N PRO A 322 3.27 -25.59 33.17
CA PRO A 322 2.05 -25.25 32.45
C PRO A 322 1.63 -23.81 32.76
N VAL A 323 0.98 -23.15 31.80
CA VAL A 323 0.43 -21.81 32.00
C VAL A 323 -0.77 -21.89 32.94
N PRO A 324 -0.85 -21.08 34.01
CA PRO A 324 -2.01 -21.07 34.90
C PRO A 324 -3.31 -20.75 34.15
N GLN A 325 -4.40 -21.44 34.48
CA GLN A 325 -5.70 -21.24 33.80
C GLN A 325 -6.19 -19.79 33.90
N GLN A 326 -5.98 -19.14 35.05
CA GLN A 326 -6.32 -17.72 35.22
C GLN A 326 -5.61 -16.83 34.17
N THR A 327 -4.34 -17.10 33.86
CA THR A 327 -3.60 -16.35 32.85
C THR A 327 -4.17 -16.58 31.45
N ILE A 328 -4.60 -17.80 31.15
CA ILE A 328 -5.26 -18.14 29.88
C ILE A 328 -6.59 -17.37 29.75
N ASP A 329 -7.39 -17.35 30.82
CA ASP A 329 -8.68 -16.65 30.85
C ASP A 329 -8.50 -15.13 30.71
N ASP A 330 -7.51 -14.54 31.40
CA ASP A 330 -7.15 -13.12 31.30
C ASP A 330 -6.74 -12.75 29.85
N ILE A 331 -5.94 -13.59 29.19
CA ILE A 331 -5.51 -13.38 27.80
C ILE A 331 -6.69 -13.54 26.84
N ASN A 332 -7.54 -14.55 27.03
CA ASN A 332 -8.73 -14.77 26.21
C ASN A 332 -9.73 -13.61 26.32
N HIS A 333 -9.90 -13.06 27.51
CA HIS A 333 -10.73 -11.89 27.75
C HIS A 333 -10.17 -10.65 27.04
N ALA A 334 -8.87 -10.38 27.16
CA ALA A 334 -8.23 -9.29 26.43
C ALA A 334 -8.39 -9.47 24.91
N ARG A 335 -8.20 -10.69 24.39
CA ARG A 335 -8.34 -11.01 22.96
C ARG A 335 -9.75 -10.73 22.45
N SER A 336 -10.81 -11.07 23.19
CA SER A 336 -12.20 -10.85 22.74
C SER A 336 -12.55 -9.36 22.66
N GLN A 337 -12.09 -8.56 23.62
CA GLN A 337 -12.28 -7.10 23.60
C GLN A 337 -11.53 -6.46 22.41
N VAL A 338 -10.29 -6.86 22.18
CA VAL A 338 -9.45 -6.38 21.06
C VAL A 338 -10.04 -6.77 19.70
N ALA A 339 -10.57 -8.00 19.58
CA ALA A 339 -11.20 -8.47 18.35
C ALA A 339 -12.46 -7.66 17.97
N THR A 340 -13.25 -7.24 18.97
CA THR A 340 -14.47 -6.45 18.76
C THR A 340 -14.18 -5.12 18.07
N GLN A 341 -13.02 -4.50 18.38
CA GLN A 341 -12.60 -3.24 17.75
C GLN A 341 -11.68 -3.41 16.54
N ARG A 342 -11.47 -4.64 16.04
CA ARG A 342 -10.55 -4.94 14.92
C ARG A 342 -9.13 -4.42 15.16
N LEU A 343 -8.64 -4.53 16.40
CA LEU A 343 -7.30 -4.07 16.83
C LEU A 343 -6.26 -5.20 16.95
N TYR A 344 -6.59 -6.40 16.49
CA TYR A 344 -5.68 -7.55 16.55
C TYR A 344 -4.41 -7.29 15.72
N ASN A 345 -3.22 -7.48 16.31
CA ASN A 345 -1.91 -7.21 15.70
C ASN A 345 -1.75 -5.75 15.19
N ARG A 346 -2.22 -4.77 15.96
CA ARG A 346 -2.14 -3.33 15.62
C ARG A 346 -1.56 -2.51 16.76
N ILE A 347 -1.02 -1.35 16.40
CA ILE A 347 -0.48 -0.38 17.36
C ILE A 347 -1.26 0.92 17.23
N VAL A 348 -1.66 1.49 18.35
CA VAL A 348 -2.39 2.75 18.41
C VAL A 348 -1.48 3.82 19.01
N VAL A 349 -1.18 4.88 18.26
CA VAL A 349 -0.36 6.03 18.71
C VAL A 349 -1.26 7.25 18.87
N ASN A 350 -1.50 7.73 20.09
CA ASN A 350 -2.42 8.84 20.37
C ASN A 350 -3.81 8.68 19.70
N GLY A 351 -4.30 7.44 19.62
CA GLY A 351 -5.56 7.11 18.94
C GLY A 351 -5.43 6.80 17.43
N LEU A 352 -4.25 6.99 16.82
CA LEU A 352 -3.99 6.61 15.42
C LEU A 352 -3.69 5.10 15.32
N PRO A 353 -4.55 4.29 14.69
CA PRO A 353 -4.22 2.88 14.43
C PRO A 353 -3.18 2.78 13.31
N VAL A 354 -2.09 2.06 13.58
CA VAL A 354 -1.01 1.76 12.64
C VAL A 354 -0.92 0.26 12.50
N ASP A 355 -0.98 -0.20 11.25
CA ASP A 355 -0.88 -1.60 10.89
C ASP A 355 0.53 -1.89 10.34
N PHE A 356 1.39 -2.47 11.17
CA PHE A 356 2.74 -2.82 10.74
C PHE A 356 2.79 -4.06 9.86
N ASN A 357 1.68 -4.79 9.68
CA ASN A 357 1.62 -5.90 8.73
C ASN A 357 1.14 -5.45 7.35
N GLU A 358 0.72 -4.20 7.21
CA GLU A 358 0.25 -3.66 5.94
C GLU A 358 1.29 -3.85 4.83
N TYR A 359 0.81 -4.32 3.67
CA TYR A 359 1.66 -4.54 2.51
C TYR A 359 2.24 -3.20 2.05
N GLY A 360 3.57 -3.13 1.96
CA GLY A 360 4.23 -1.89 1.60
C GLY A 360 4.36 -0.89 2.75
N PHE A 361 4.16 -1.31 4.01
CA PHE A 361 4.44 -0.50 5.20
C PHE A 361 5.72 0.31 5.00
N ASN A 362 5.56 1.63 5.04
CA ASN A 362 6.63 2.56 4.82
C ASN A 362 6.94 3.27 6.13
N ALA A 363 8.12 2.98 6.68
CA ALA A 363 8.55 3.55 7.94
C ALA A 363 8.74 5.08 7.88
N PHE A 364 8.98 5.64 6.70
CA PHE A 364 9.08 7.09 6.49
C PHE A 364 7.70 7.77 6.57
N ASP A 365 6.64 7.12 6.08
CA ASP A 365 5.27 7.63 6.26
C ASP A 365 4.87 7.61 7.73
N PHE A 366 5.23 6.53 8.45
CA PHE A 366 5.04 6.46 9.89
C PHE A 366 5.81 7.58 10.62
N LEU A 367 7.06 7.87 10.22
CA LEU A 367 7.86 8.95 10.78
C LEU A 367 7.24 10.33 10.52
N LYS A 368 6.68 10.57 9.33
CA LYS A 368 5.97 11.82 9.01
C LYS A 368 4.72 11.99 9.88
N SER A 369 3.92 10.94 10.03
CA SER A 369 2.73 10.94 10.89
C SER A 369 3.12 11.17 12.36
N LEU A 370 4.20 10.53 12.83
CA LEU A 370 4.73 10.70 14.18
C LEU A 370 5.20 12.14 14.43
N ASN A 371 5.88 12.76 13.46
CA ASN A 371 6.32 14.15 13.55
C ASN A 371 5.10 15.10 13.63
N GLY A 372 4.05 14.85 12.84
CA GLY A 372 2.78 15.58 12.93
C GLY A 372 2.12 15.48 14.32
N GLU A 373 2.05 14.27 14.89
CA GLU A 373 1.51 14.05 16.23
C GLU A 373 2.33 14.70 17.33
N LEU A 374 3.66 14.68 17.21
CA LEU A 374 4.55 15.34 18.16
C LEU A 374 4.42 16.86 18.14
N ARG A 375 4.28 17.47 16.96
CA ARG A 375 3.98 18.91 16.84
C ARG A 375 2.64 19.26 17.47
N LEU A 376 1.63 18.45 17.20
CA LEU A 376 0.30 18.61 17.80
C LEU A 376 0.40 18.50 19.33
N ALA A 377 1.14 17.52 19.85
CA ALA A 377 1.35 17.34 21.29
C ALA A 377 2.13 18.50 21.93
N ASP A 378 3.21 18.97 21.32
CA ASP A 378 3.99 20.11 21.82
C ASP A 378 3.16 21.40 21.86
N THR A 379 2.33 21.62 20.84
CA THR A 379 1.47 22.82 20.78
C THR A 379 0.31 22.72 21.76
N LEU A 380 -0.29 21.54 21.92
CA LEU A 380 -1.30 21.29 22.96
C LEU A 380 -0.72 21.42 24.37
N ALA A 381 0.50 20.98 24.63
CA ALA A 381 1.13 21.13 25.93
C ALA A 381 1.28 22.61 26.34
N LYS A 382 1.47 23.51 25.36
CA LYS A 382 1.52 24.97 25.59
C LYS A 382 0.14 25.59 25.81
N LEU A 383 -0.90 25.08 25.13
CA LEU A 383 -2.24 25.69 25.12
C LEU A 383 -3.24 25.05 26.10
N ASP A 384 -3.05 23.78 26.46
CA ASP A 384 -3.94 22.97 27.28
C ASP A 384 -3.17 22.18 28.36
N PRO A 385 -2.61 22.87 29.36
CA PRO A 385 -1.94 22.20 30.47
C PRO A 385 -2.89 21.31 31.29
N THR A 386 -4.20 21.53 31.20
CA THR A 386 -5.24 20.78 31.92
C THR A 386 -5.75 19.52 31.20
N GLY A 387 -5.44 19.35 29.91
CA GLY A 387 -5.92 18.24 29.08
C GLY A 387 -7.40 18.30 28.67
N SER A 388 -8.10 19.41 28.92
CA SER A 388 -9.54 19.56 28.63
C SER A 388 -9.84 19.66 27.13
N ILE A 389 -8.96 20.30 26.37
CA ILE A 389 -9.04 20.45 24.91
C ILE A 389 -8.76 19.09 24.25
N LYS A 390 -7.75 18.35 24.72
CA LYS A 390 -7.45 17.01 24.22
C LYS A 390 -8.65 16.05 24.39
N ALA A 391 -9.32 16.10 25.55
CA ALA A 391 -10.51 15.31 25.79
C ALA A 391 -11.68 15.72 24.87
N ALA A 392 -11.89 17.03 24.66
CA ALA A 392 -12.92 17.53 23.75
C ALA A 392 -12.68 17.10 22.30
N MET A 393 -11.42 17.12 21.82
CA MET A 393 -11.07 16.61 20.49
C MET A 393 -11.32 15.11 20.36
N GLY A 394 -11.03 14.32 21.40
CA GLY A 394 -11.36 12.90 21.44
C GLY A 394 -12.86 12.62 21.33
N SER A 395 -13.72 13.48 21.91
CA SER A 395 -15.17 13.33 21.78
C SER A 395 -15.71 13.64 20.39
N LEU A 396 -14.96 14.40 19.58
CA LEU A 396 -15.30 14.73 18.19
C LEU A 396 -14.88 13.64 17.18
N SER A 397 -14.02 12.68 17.58
CA SER A 397 -13.49 11.67 16.66
C SER A 397 -14.43 10.50 16.38
N SER A 398 -15.72 10.59 16.75
CA SER A 398 -16.75 9.66 16.30
C SER A 398 -16.99 9.84 14.80
N ALA A 399 -17.31 8.75 14.09
CA ALA A 399 -17.56 8.79 12.64
C ALA A 399 -18.55 9.92 12.29
N PRO A 400 -18.28 10.70 11.22
CA PRO A 400 -19.22 11.74 10.80
C PRO A 400 -20.54 11.07 10.43
N SER A 401 -21.62 11.52 11.06
CA SER A 401 -22.98 11.24 10.62
C SER A 401 -23.20 11.86 9.24
N ASP A 402 -23.94 11.17 8.38
CA ASP A 402 -24.32 11.73 7.08
C ASP A 402 -25.22 12.94 7.31
N VAL A 403 -24.79 14.09 6.80
CA VAL A 403 -25.52 15.35 6.91
C VAL A 403 -26.80 15.28 6.07
N ARG A 404 -27.94 15.59 6.70
CA ARG A 404 -29.24 15.60 6.02
C ARG A 404 -29.70 17.02 5.75
N ILE A 405 -30.48 17.19 4.69
CA ILE A 405 -31.16 18.44 4.36
C ILE A 405 -32.66 18.19 4.27
N SER A 406 -33.43 19.07 4.89
CA SER A 406 -34.88 19.01 4.76
C SER A 406 -35.32 19.61 3.43
N LEU A 407 -35.84 18.74 2.57
CA LEU A 407 -36.52 19.10 1.33
C LEU A 407 -38.05 19.21 1.49
N ARG A 408 -38.54 19.13 2.74
CA ARG A 408 -39.97 19.24 3.05
C ARG A 408 -40.31 20.68 3.43
N GLY A 409 -41.36 21.22 2.81
CA GLY A 409 -41.85 22.58 3.04
C GLY A 409 -42.56 23.11 1.79
N PRO A 410 -43.54 24.02 1.93
CA PRO A 410 -44.24 24.58 0.79
C PRO A 410 -43.35 25.63 0.11
N VAL A 411 -42.73 25.26 -1.00
CA VAL A 411 -42.48 26.22 -2.09
C VAL A 411 -43.71 26.13 -2.98
N ASP A 412 -44.70 26.99 -2.68
CA ASP A 412 -45.99 27.12 -3.38
C ASP A 412 -46.89 25.86 -3.46
N GLY A 413 -46.54 24.74 -2.81
CA GLY A 413 -47.35 23.51 -2.78
C GLY A 413 -47.20 22.60 -4.01
N ASP A 414 -46.47 23.06 -5.03
CA ASP A 414 -46.30 22.37 -6.31
C ASP A 414 -44.94 21.67 -6.48
N ALA A 415 -43.99 21.88 -5.56
CA ALA A 415 -42.68 21.21 -5.54
C ALA A 415 -42.37 20.61 -4.16
N PRO A 416 -41.73 19.43 -4.07
CA PRO A 416 -41.24 18.60 -5.18
C PRO A 416 -42.33 17.72 -5.81
N LEU A 417 -42.12 17.35 -7.08
CA LEU A 417 -43.04 16.52 -7.85
C LEU A 417 -42.82 15.03 -7.54
N TYR A 418 -43.75 14.41 -6.82
CA TYR A 418 -43.68 12.98 -6.49
C TYR A 418 -44.17 12.09 -7.66
N LEU A 419 -43.38 11.05 -7.97
CA LEU A 419 -43.72 10.05 -8.99
C LEU A 419 -44.66 8.96 -8.45
N ASN A 420 -44.41 8.50 -7.22
CA ASN A 420 -45.12 7.42 -6.54
C ASN A 420 -45.53 7.87 -5.13
N SER A 421 -46.56 7.23 -4.58
CA SER A 421 -47.02 7.40 -3.21
C SER A 421 -47.31 6.03 -2.59
N ILE A 422 -46.32 5.49 -1.88
CA ILE A 422 -46.34 4.12 -1.31
C ILE A 422 -47.58 3.87 -0.44
N GLU A 423 -48.10 4.90 0.22
CA GLU A 423 -49.26 4.77 1.11
C GLU A 423 -50.58 4.67 0.32
N THR A 424 -50.70 5.34 -0.81
CA THR A 424 -51.96 5.46 -1.57
C THR A 424 -52.01 4.61 -2.84
N ASP A 425 -50.86 4.20 -3.37
CA ASP A 425 -50.77 3.47 -4.64
C ASP A 425 -51.41 2.07 -4.54
N GLU A 426 -52.10 1.65 -5.60
CA GLU A 426 -52.74 0.32 -5.66
C GLU A 426 -51.71 -0.82 -5.69
N GLU A 427 -50.52 -0.59 -6.25
CA GLU A 427 -49.44 -1.58 -6.39
C GLU A 427 -48.83 -1.99 -5.03
N THR A 428 -48.93 -1.13 -4.02
CA THR A 428 -48.44 -1.37 -2.66
C THR A 428 -49.57 -1.74 -1.69
N ALA A 429 -50.79 -2.00 -2.20
CA ALA A 429 -51.96 -2.25 -1.37
C ALA A 429 -51.84 -3.49 -0.48
N GLU A 430 -51.10 -4.51 -0.94
CA GLU A 430 -50.85 -5.77 -0.22
C GLU A 430 -49.73 -5.66 0.83
N TRP A 431 -48.99 -4.54 0.86
CA TRP A 431 -47.87 -4.38 1.79
C TRP A 431 -48.38 -4.12 3.23
N PRO A 432 -47.70 -4.65 4.25
CA PRO A 432 -48.10 -4.44 5.65
C PRO A 432 -47.98 -2.97 6.04
N THR A 433 -48.89 -2.48 6.87
CA THR A 433 -48.89 -1.10 7.40
C THR A 433 -48.28 -0.99 8.79
N ASP A 434 -48.15 -2.12 9.51
CA ASP A 434 -47.61 -2.18 10.87
C ASP A 434 -46.07 -2.27 10.89
N LEU A 435 -45.44 -1.66 11.89
CA LEU A 435 -43.98 -1.65 12.05
C LEU A 435 -43.41 -2.97 12.60
N GLY A 436 -44.23 -4.02 12.74
CA GLY A 436 -43.79 -5.32 13.26
C GLY A 436 -42.65 -5.94 12.45
N SER A 437 -42.65 -5.73 11.13
CA SER A 437 -41.62 -6.19 10.20
C SER A 437 -40.24 -5.56 10.44
N LEU A 438 -40.17 -4.35 11.02
CA LEU A 438 -38.91 -3.66 11.35
C LEU A 438 -38.31 -4.09 12.69
N ARG A 439 -39.00 -4.91 13.51
CA ARG A 439 -38.48 -5.35 14.81
C ARG A 439 -37.43 -6.46 14.67
N GLY A 440 -37.58 -7.33 13.67
CA GLY A 440 -36.66 -8.44 13.40
C GLY A 440 -35.39 -8.01 12.64
N PRO A 441 -34.26 -8.72 12.79
CA PRO A 441 -33.13 -8.53 11.90
C PRO A 441 -33.51 -8.94 10.48
N SER A 442 -33.19 -8.10 9.48
CA SER A 442 -33.43 -8.40 8.06
C SER A 442 -32.20 -8.08 7.25
N TRP A 443 -31.83 -9.00 6.36
CA TRP A 443 -30.73 -8.84 5.40
C TRP A 443 -31.23 -8.42 4.01
N SER A 444 -32.55 -8.36 3.83
CA SER A 444 -33.22 -7.88 2.63
C SER A 444 -34.02 -6.61 2.91
N LEU A 445 -34.38 -5.88 1.85
CA LEU A 445 -35.31 -4.77 1.89
C LEU A 445 -36.65 -5.20 2.49
N ILE A 446 -37.14 -4.41 3.46
CA ILE A 446 -38.44 -4.64 4.10
C ILE A 446 -39.52 -3.90 3.32
N TYR A 447 -40.48 -4.65 2.77
CA TYR A 447 -41.66 -4.07 2.13
C TYR A 447 -42.65 -3.62 3.21
N LEU A 448 -42.98 -2.33 3.21
CA LEU A 448 -43.88 -1.72 4.18
C LEU A 448 -44.62 -0.57 3.50
N ARG A 449 -45.94 -0.50 3.72
CA ARG A 449 -46.83 0.49 3.13
C ARG A 449 -46.76 1.83 3.88
N LYS A 450 -45.56 2.37 3.99
CA LYS A 450 -45.24 3.66 4.62
C LYS A 450 -44.15 4.36 3.85
N THR A 451 -44.12 5.68 3.91
CA THR A 451 -43.05 6.48 3.29
C THR A 451 -41.74 6.33 4.08
N ILE A 452 -40.80 5.52 3.55
CA ILE A 452 -39.49 5.26 4.17
C ILE A 452 -38.35 5.91 3.37
N VAL A 453 -38.56 6.12 2.06
CA VAL A 453 -37.56 6.65 1.15
C VAL A 453 -38.14 7.76 0.27
N GLU A 454 -37.49 8.92 0.32
CA GLU A 454 -37.60 9.96 -0.70
C GLU A 454 -36.33 9.96 -1.54
N ASP A 455 -36.49 9.72 -2.84
CA ASP A 455 -35.46 9.90 -3.87
C ASP A 455 -35.89 11.05 -4.79
N LYS A 456 -35.00 12.02 -4.97
CA LYS A 456 -35.23 13.24 -5.74
C LYS A 456 -34.03 13.51 -6.64
N ASP A 457 -34.26 13.49 -7.95
CA ASP A 457 -33.28 13.89 -8.95
C ASP A 457 -33.28 15.41 -9.12
N VAL A 458 -32.11 16.05 -8.98
CA VAL A 458 -31.91 17.50 -9.16
C VAL A 458 -31.55 17.84 -10.61
N ALA A 459 -31.44 16.85 -11.51
CA ALA A 459 -31.27 17.06 -12.93
C ALA A 459 -32.53 16.70 -13.71
N THR A 460 -33.27 17.71 -14.16
CA THR A 460 -33.96 17.56 -15.44
C THR A 460 -34.22 18.91 -16.07
N VAL A 461 -33.74 19.03 -17.31
CA VAL A 461 -33.98 20.12 -18.25
C VAL A 461 -35.43 20.61 -18.11
N PHE A 462 -35.65 21.93 -17.95
CA PHE A 462 -36.95 22.61 -17.90
C PHE A 462 -38.02 21.97 -18.81
N HIS A 463 -37.61 21.58 -20.02
CA HIS A 463 -38.43 20.92 -21.04
C HIS A 463 -38.96 19.52 -20.62
N VAL A 464 -38.14 18.70 -19.95
CA VAL A 464 -38.51 17.33 -19.52
C VAL A 464 -39.57 17.38 -18.41
N SER A 465 -39.41 18.28 -17.44
CA SER A 465 -40.36 18.45 -16.34
C SER A 465 -41.70 19.02 -16.80
N LYS A 466 -41.71 19.99 -17.72
CA LYS A 466 -42.96 20.51 -18.34
C LYS A 466 -43.71 19.40 -19.09
N MET A 467 -43.01 18.63 -19.92
CA MET A 467 -43.62 17.53 -20.67
C MET A 467 -44.10 16.38 -19.77
N PHE A 468 -43.38 16.11 -18.67
CA PHE A 468 -43.82 15.15 -17.66
C PHE A 468 -45.17 15.54 -17.01
N LEU A 469 -45.31 16.80 -16.58
CA LEU A 469 -46.56 17.31 -15.99
C LEU A 469 -47.72 17.21 -16.99
N ALA A 470 -47.45 17.59 -18.24
CA ALA A 470 -48.42 17.46 -19.32
C ALA A 470 -48.79 15.99 -19.60
N ALA A 471 -47.86 15.04 -19.42
CA ALA A 471 -48.13 13.61 -19.63
C ALA A 471 -48.95 13.03 -18.48
N ARG A 472 -48.66 13.47 -17.25
CA ARG A 472 -49.41 13.13 -16.04
C ARG A 472 -50.87 13.57 -16.12
N ALA A 473 -51.14 14.77 -16.65
CA ALA A 473 -52.50 15.26 -16.85
C ALA A 473 -53.34 14.36 -17.80
N ASN A 474 -52.67 13.62 -18.69
CA ASN A 474 -53.29 12.67 -19.62
C ASN A 474 -53.44 11.24 -19.06
N GLY A 475 -53.14 11.04 -17.77
CA GLY A 475 -53.36 9.77 -17.05
C GLY A 475 -52.10 8.94 -16.86
N LYS A 476 -52.19 7.93 -15.96
CA LYS A 476 -51.07 7.09 -15.49
C LYS A 476 -50.32 6.39 -16.65
N SER A 477 -51.03 5.88 -17.65
CA SER A 477 -50.45 5.18 -18.80
C SER A 477 -49.54 6.08 -19.65
N ALA A 478 -49.99 7.32 -19.93
CA ALA A 478 -49.20 8.29 -20.69
C ALA A 478 -47.98 8.77 -19.90
N ARG A 479 -48.16 9.03 -18.60
CA ARG A 479 -47.06 9.35 -17.68
C ARG A 479 -45.95 8.29 -17.70
N ASP A 480 -46.33 7.02 -17.52
CA ASP A 480 -45.37 5.92 -17.38
C ASP A 480 -44.66 5.61 -18.70
N LYS A 481 -45.37 5.75 -19.82
CA LYS A 481 -44.78 5.59 -21.15
C LYS A 481 -43.77 6.70 -21.45
N TYR A 482 -44.11 7.95 -21.13
CA TYR A 482 -43.21 9.10 -21.28
C TYR A 482 -41.93 8.91 -20.45
N LEU A 483 -42.06 8.60 -19.15
CA LEU A 483 -40.93 8.37 -18.26
C LEU A 483 -40.02 7.25 -18.77
N ARG A 484 -40.58 6.11 -19.19
CA ARG A 484 -39.81 4.96 -19.66
C ARG A 484 -38.96 5.30 -20.89
N GLU A 485 -39.51 6.06 -21.83
CA GLU A 485 -38.82 6.44 -23.05
C GLU A 485 -37.79 7.56 -22.81
N VAL A 486 -38.10 8.55 -21.97
CA VAL A 486 -37.15 9.62 -21.59
C VAL A 486 -35.94 9.07 -20.84
N LEU A 487 -36.15 8.15 -19.90
CA LEU A 487 -35.07 7.54 -19.10
C LEU A 487 -34.18 6.59 -19.91
N SER A 488 -34.56 6.24 -21.13
CA SER A 488 -33.77 5.37 -22.02
C SER A 488 -32.71 6.12 -22.85
N LEU A 489 -32.66 7.46 -22.77
CA LEU A 489 -31.77 8.31 -23.55
C LEU A 489 -30.79 9.06 -22.63
N ASN A 490 -29.49 9.02 -22.97
CA ASN A 490 -28.45 9.63 -22.15
C ASN A 490 -28.27 11.14 -22.40
N ASP A 491 -28.50 11.61 -23.64
CA ASP A 491 -28.40 13.03 -24.02
C ASP A 491 -29.70 13.45 -24.73
N LEU A 492 -30.58 14.12 -23.99
CA LEU A 492 -31.91 14.50 -24.48
C LEU A 492 -31.86 15.84 -25.20
N THR A 493 -32.11 15.85 -26.51
CA THR A 493 -32.43 17.09 -27.22
C THR A 493 -33.87 17.50 -26.95
N VAL A 494 -34.15 18.81 -26.96
CA VAL A 494 -35.53 19.33 -26.83
C VAL A 494 -36.48 18.68 -27.84
N LYS A 495 -35.98 18.37 -29.05
CA LYS A 495 -36.77 17.72 -30.10
C LYS A 495 -37.17 16.28 -29.74
N GLU A 496 -36.26 15.51 -29.15
CA GLU A 496 -36.52 14.12 -28.74
C GLU A 496 -37.48 14.06 -27.56
N VAL A 497 -37.33 14.94 -26.56
CA VAL A 497 -38.25 15.05 -25.41
C VAL A 497 -39.68 15.30 -25.87
N LEU A 498 -39.86 16.23 -26.82
CA LEU A 498 -41.18 16.55 -27.36
C LEU A 498 -41.77 15.39 -28.17
N GLN A 499 -40.93 14.65 -28.90
CA GLN A 499 -41.35 13.48 -29.67
C GLN A 499 -41.81 12.35 -28.74
N ILE A 500 -41.09 12.07 -27.66
CA ILE A 500 -41.44 11.07 -26.64
C ILE A 500 -42.78 11.43 -25.98
N TYR A 501 -42.97 12.70 -25.62
CA TYR A 501 -44.25 13.19 -25.09
C TYR A 501 -45.43 12.89 -26.03
N SER A 502 -45.28 13.21 -27.31
CA SER A 502 -46.33 12.96 -28.31
C SER A 502 -46.67 11.46 -28.44
N GLN A 503 -45.65 10.59 -28.36
CA GLN A 503 -45.83 9.14 -28.44
C GLN A 503 -46.50 8.59 -27.17
N ALA A 504 -46.24 9.20 -26.02
CA ALA A 504 -46.74 8.77 -24.74
C ALA A 504 -48.24 9.07 -24.54
N VAL A 505 -48.71 10.25 -24.95
CA VAL A 505 -50.12 10.69 -24.77
C VAL A 505 -51.09 10.02 -25.75
N GLY A 506 -50.59 9.41 -26.82
CA GLY A 506 -51.39 8.49 -27.64
C GLY A 506 -52.39 9.16 -28.59
N GLU A 507 -52.22 10.45 -28.91
CA GLU A 507 -52.97 11.07 -30.00
C GLU A 507 -52.23 10.89 -31.33
N ARG A 508 -52.98 10.46 -32.36
CA ARG A 508 -52.52 10.37 -33.75
C ARG A 508 -52.20 11.76 -34.29
N TYR A 509 -51.03 12.31 -33.97
CA TYR A 509 -50.51 13.46 -34.68
C TYR A 509 -49.89 12.99 -35.99
N THR A 510 -50.66 13.06 -37.07
CA THR A 510 -50.17 12.72 -38.42
C THR A 510 -49.45 13.89 -39.11
N ASN A 511 -49.09 14.96 -38.39
CA ASN A 511 -48.40 16.17 -38.88
C ASN A 511 -47.80 17.01 -37.72
N ASP A 512 -47.09 18.12 -38.04
CA ASP A 512 -46.45 19.12 -37.14
C ASP A 512 -47.35 19.77 -36.05
N ASP A 513 -48.61 19.37 -35.89
CA ASP A 513 -49.55 19.90 -34.87
C ASP A 513 -49.11 19.57 -33.44
N TRP A 514 -48.49 18.41 -33.19
CA TRP A 514 -47.94 18.10 -31.88
C TRP A 514 -46.81 19.08 -31.50
N LEU A 515 -46.08 19.58 -32.50
CA LEU A 515 -45.01 20.55 -32.29
C LEU A 515 -45.58 21.92 -31.91
N GLN A 516 -46.73 22.31 -32.46
CA GLN A 516 -47.45 23.54 -32.10
C GLN A 516 -48.01 23.45 -30.67
N THR A 517 -48.70 22.36 -30.33
CA THR A 517 -49.23 22.11 -28.98
C THR A 517 -48.11 22.00 -27.95
N ALA A 518 -47.03 21.30 -28.26
CA ALA A 518 -45.90 21.14 -27.35
C ALA A 518 -45.07 22.43 -27.21
N LYS A 519 -44.93 23.24 -28.29
CA LYS A 519 -44.38 24.60 -28.18
C LYS A 519 -45.27 25.48 -27.32
N ALA A 520 -46.60 25.41 -27.49
CA ALA A 520 -47.55 26.14 -26.66
C ALA A 520 -47.37 25.80 -25.18
N ILE A 521 -47.29 24.51 -24.81
CA ILE A 521 -47.02 24.04 -23.43
C ILE A 521 -45.67 24.58 -22.88
N LEU A 522 -44.65 24.70 -23.73
CA LEU A 522 -43.34 25.26 -23.34
C LEU A 522 -43.36 26.79 -23.21
N THR A 523 -44.24 27.48 -23.93
CA THR A 523 -44.34 28.95 -23.95
C THR A 523 -45.46 29.52 -23.07
N ASP A 524 -46.39 28.69 -22.57
CA ASP A 524 -47.52 29.15 -21.78
C ASP A 524 -47.09 29.64 -20.39
N GLY A 525 -47.71 30.74 -19.97
CA GLY A 525 -47.26 31.60 -18.87
C GLY A 525 -47.56 31.11 -17.46
N ASP A 526 -48.37 30.05 -17.30
CA ASP A 526 -48.62 29.43 -15.99
C ASP A 526 -47.54 28.39 -15.67
N ASN A 527 -46.73 28.77 -14.70
CA ASN A 527 -45.33 28.37 -14.59
C ASN A 527 -44.99 27.84 -13.19
N ASP A 528 -46.01 27.63 -12.37
CA ASP A 528 -45.89 27.45 -10.92
C ASP A 528 -45.03 26.23 -10.55
N GLY A 529 -45.30 25.03 -11.07
CA GLY A 529 -44.56 23.82 -10.65
C GLY A 529 -43.08 23.75 -11.06
N VAL A 530 -42.68 24.29 -12.23
CA VAL A 530 -41.28 24.22 -12.69
C VAL A 530 -40.44 25.38 -12.15
N TRP A 531 -41.03 26.57 -12.01
CA TRP A 531 -40.39 27.65 -11.28
C TRP A 531 -40.34 27.37 -9.78
N ALA A 532 -41.36 26.74 -9.19
CA ALA A 532 -41.30 26.25 -7.80
C ALA A 532 -40.15 25.25 -7.61
N MET A 533 -39.92 24.35 -8.57
CA MET A 533 -38.76 23.44 -8.51
C MET A 533 -37.42 24.20 -8.63
N THR A 534 -37.33 25.17 -9.56
CA THR A 534 -36.12 26.00 -9.73
C THR A 534 -35.85 26.86 -8.49
N ASN A 535 -36.90 27.42 -7.90
CA ASN A 535 -36.85 28.19 -6.65
C ASN A 535 -36.47 27.29 -5.48
N LEU A 536 -37.02 26.07 -5.39
CA LEU A 536 -36.65 25.09 -4.37
C LEU A 536 -35.16 24.74 -4.47
N VAL A 537 -34.64 24.46 -5.66
CA VAL A 537 -33.21 24.17 -5.88
C VAL A 537 -32.33 25.36 -5.46
N ALA A 538 -32.74 26.59 -5.82
CA ALA A 538 -32.02 27.80 -5.45
C ALA A 538 -32.08 28.11 -3.95
N GLU A 539 -33.26 28.00 -3.32
CA GLU A 539 -33.47 28.23 -1.89
C GLU A 539 -32.70 27.20 -1.05
N LYS A 540 -32.71 25.94 -1.47
CA LYS A 540 -32.01 24.84 -0.81
C LYS A 540 -30.54 24.73 -1.20
N ASN A 541 -30.05 25.57 -2.12
CA ASN A 541 -28.67 25.59 -2.61
C ASN A 541 -28.16 24.22 -3.09
N LEU A 542 -29.04 23.43 -3.75
CA LEU A 542 -28.69 22.08 -4.17
C LEU A 542 -27.73 22.11 -5.37
N PRO A 543 -26.67 21.28 -5.39
CA PRO A 543 -25.80 21.16 -6.55
C PRO A 543 -26.58 20.66 -7.76
N ILE A 544 -26.30 21.23 -8.94
CA ILE A 544 -26.84 20.74 -10.20
C ILE A 544 -26.34 19.29 -10.43
N ASN A 545 -27.19 18.43 -10.98
CA ASN A 545 -26.90 17.00 -11.20
C ASN A 545 -26.64 16.19 -9.92
N SER A 546 -27.17 16.64 -8.78
CA SER A 546 -27.18 15.84 -7.56
C SER A 546 -28.48 15.04 -7.41
N GLN A 547 -28.47 14.01 -6.56
CA GLN A 547 -29.69 13.35 -6.08
C GLN A 547 -29.75 13.42 -4.57
N VAL A 548 -30.97 13.41 -4.02
CA VAL A 548 -31.20 13.51 -2.59
C VAL A 548 -31.97 12.31 -2.08
N PHE A 549 -31.30 11.50 -1.25
CA PHE A 549 -31.86 10.29 -0.63
C PHE A 549 -32.12 10.52 0.86
N ASN A 550 -33.38 10.60 1.28
CA ASN A 550 -33.77 10.88 2.67
C ASN A 550 -33.02 12.08 3.28
N GLY A 551 -32.84 13.13 2.48
CA GLY A 551 -32.12 14.35 2.84
C GLY A 551 -30.60 14.32 2.61
N VAL A 552 -29.99 13.18 2.28
CA VAL A 552 -28.56 13.10 2.00
C VAL A 552 -28.31 13.38 0.52
N VAL A 553 -27.50 14.41 0.24
CA VAL A 553 -27.21 14.87 -1.13
C VAL A 553 -25.97 14.18 -1.69
N ARG A 554 -26.07 13.65 -2.92
CA ARG A 554 -24.98 13.01 -3.67
C ARG A 554 -24.82 13.67 -5.04
N LYS A 555 -23.62 14.15 -5.39
CA LYS A 555 -23.35 14.81 -6.68
C LYS A 555 -23.09 13.84 -7.84
N HIS A 556 -22.66 12.62 -7.54
CA HIS A 556 -22.34 11.58 -8.50
C HIS A 556 -23.11 10.34 -8.08
N VAL A 557 -24.05 9.88 -8.91
CA VAL A 557 -24.94 8.78 -8.53
C VAL A 557 -24.86 7.61 -9.49
N ASN A 558 -24.25 6.52 -9.02
CA ASN A 558 -24.52 5.19 -9.52
C ASN A 558 -25.80 4.71 -8.85
N VAL A 559 -26.95 4.99 -9.49
CA VAL A 559 -28.30 4.77 -8.94
C VAL A 559 -28.45 3.41 -8.25
N GLN A 560 -27.91 2.33 -8.82
CA GLN A 560 -28.02 1.00 -8.20
C GLN A 560 -27.17 0.84 -6.93
N GLU A 561 -25.94 1.34 -6.92
CA GLU A 561 -25.02 1.19 -5.79
C GLU A 561 -25.35 2.15 -4.65
N ASP A 562 -25.69 3.39 -4.99
CA ASP A 562 -26.02 4.43 -4.01
C ASP A 562 -27.34 4.13 -3.32
N ILE A 563 -28.37 3.70 -4.05
CA ILE A 563 -29.64 3.28 -3.46
C ILE A 563 -29.43 2.14 -2.47
N MET A 564 -28.64 1.12 -2.83
CA MET A 564 -28.35 0.00 -1.94
C MET A 564 -27.55 0.41 -0.71
N THR A 565 -26.60 1.33 -0.87
CA THR A 565 -25.82 1.90 0.23
C THR A 565 -26.72 2.69 1.19
N HIS A 566 -27.63 3.51 0.65
CA HIS A 566 -28.61 4.26 1.44
C HIS A 566 -29.56 3.33 2.20
N PHE A 567 -30.06 2.26 1.59
CA PHE A 567 -30.89 1.27 2.26
C PHE A 567 -30.15 0.52 3.37
N ALA A 568 -28.92 0.08 3.10
CA ALA A 568 -28.08 -0.60 4.08
C ALA A 568 -27.79 0.28 5.31
N ARG A 569 -27.84 1.62 5.15
CA ARG A 569 -27.67 2.61 6.22
C ARG A 569 -28.97 2.93 6.95
N ASP A 570 -30.02 3.31 6.24
CA ASP A 570 -31.24 3.88 6.84
C ASP A 570 -32.17 2.81 7.42
N GLN A 571 -32.23 1.61 6.82
CA GLN A 571 -33.09 0.53 7.34
C GLN A 571 -32.69 0.10 8.77
N PRO A 572 -31.42 -0.19 9.10
CA PRO A 572 -31.02 -0.50 10.48
C PRO A 572 -31.30 0.63 11.48
N LEU A 573 -31.23 1.89 11.04
CA LEU A 573 -31.55 3.04 11.87
C LEU A 573 -33.05 3.03 12.24
N TYR A 574 -33.94 2.84 11.27
CA TYR A 574 -35.37 2.67 11.53
C TYR A 574 -35.67 1.50 12.47
N GLN A 575 -35.00 0.35 12.28
CA GLN A 575 -35.15 -0.80 13.19
C GLN A 575 -34.73 -0.45 14.63
N THR A 576 -33.68 0.36 14.79
CA THR A 576 -33.21 0.81 16.11
C THR A 576 -34.22 1.76 16.77
N LEU A 577 -34.76 2.72 16.01
CA LEU A 577 -35.77 3.67 16.50
C LEU A 577 -37.09 2.97 16.89
N VAL A 578 -37.52 1.98 16.11
CA VAL A 578 -38.69 1.15 16.42
C VAL A 578 -38.46 0.28 17.66
N ARG A 579 -37.26 -0.32 17.82
CA ARG A 579 -36.89 -1.09 19.02
C ARG A 579 -36.81 -0.22 20.28
N ALA A 580 -36.38 1.02 20.12
CA ALA A 580 -36.36 2.02 21.19
C ALA A 580 -37.77 2.60 21.50
N ASN A 581 -38.81 2.18 20.77
CA ASN A 581 -40.18 2.73 20.83
C ASN A 581 -40.23 4.26 20.60
N GLN A 582 -39.30 4.82 19.83
CA GLN A 582 -39.31 6.24 19.44
C GLN A 582 -40.22 6.49 18.23
N ILE A 583 -40.43 5.49 17.38
CA ILE A 583 -41.36 5.53 16.23
C ILE A 583 -42.51 4.56 16.50
N THR A 584 -43.75 5.03 16.28
CA THR A 584 -44.98 4.23 16.40
C THR A 584 -45.68 4.06 15.05
N ASP A 585 -46.72 3.22 15.01
CA ASP A 585 -47.50 2.99 13.78
C ASP A 585 -48.19 4.25 13.23
N ASP A 586 -48.30 5.33 14.01
CA ASP A 586 -48.86 6.61 13.56
C ASP A 586 -47.78 7.66 13.22
N SER A 587 -46.51 7.38 13.48
CA SER A 587 -45.40 8.29 13.22
C SER A 587 -45.08 8.38 11.72
N ASP A 588 -44.80 9.60 11.25
CA ASP A 588 -44.17 9.85 9.95
C ASP A 588 -42.67 9.56 10.07
N MET A 589 -42.27 8.40 9.55
CA MET A 589 -40.93 7.88 9.73
C MET A 589 -39.86 8.81 9.14
N LEU A 590 -40.15 9.51 8.05
CA LEU A 590 -39.16 10.41 7.47
C LEU A 590 -39.06 11.72 8.26
N SER A 591 -40.16 12.22 8.81
CA SER A 591 -40.11 13.37 9.72
C SER A 591 -39.35 13.06 11.01
N GLU A 592 -39.44 11.84 11.55
CA GLU A 592 -38.63 11.41 12.70
C GLU A 592 -37.14 11.26 12.34
N LEU A 593 -36.84 10.80 11.12
CA LEU A 593 -35.46 10.72 10.63
C LEU A 593 -34.85 12.11 10.39
N LEU A 594 -35.64 13.05 9.85
CA LEU A 594 -35.27 14.44 9.57
C LEU A 594 -35.42 15.37 10.78
N GLY A 595 -36.06 14.94 11.87
CA GLY A 595 -36.26 15.72 13.09
C GLY A 595 -35.04 15.78 14.01
N ASN A 596 -33.95 15.08 13.66
CA ASN A 596 -32.70 15.06 14.40
C ASN A 596 -31.91 16.38 14.25
N ASP A 597 -31.06 16.69 15.23
CA ASP A 597 -30.17 17.86 15.27
C ASP A 597 -29.17 17.96 14.08
N GLU A 598 -29.13 16.96 13.20
CA GLU A 598 -28.23 16.83 12.05
C GLU A 598 -28.89 17.14 10.70
N THR A 599 -30.13 17.65 10.72
CA THR A 599 -30.85 18.09 9.52
C THR A 599 -30.74 19.59 9.34
N TYR A 600 -30.30 20.01 8.16
CA TYR A 600 -30.09 21.41 7.81
C TYR A 600 -31.16 21.91 6.83
N ALA A 601 -31.42 23.22 6.84
CA ALA A 601 -32.40 23.82 5.95
C ALA A 601 -31.90 23.97 4.50
N VAL A 602 -30.58 24.12 4.32
CA VAL A 602 -29.92 24.46 3.04
C VAL A 602 -28.66 23.62 2.91
N PHE A 603 -28.35 23.17 1.69
CA PHE A 603 -27.11 22.47 1.39
C PHE A 603 -25.90 23.41 1.49
N CYS A 604 -24.91 23.00 2.27
CA CYS A 604 -23.61 23.63 2.34
C CYS A 604 -22.59 22.79 1.56
N PRO A 605 -21.68 23.41 0.77
CA PRO A 605 -20.59 22.67 0.13
C PRO A 605 -19.74 21.83 1.09
N TRP A 606 -19.62 22.20 2.37
CA TRP A 606 -18.90 21.39 3.37
C TRP A 606 -19.56 20.07 3.73
N PHE A 607 -20.84 19.86 3.36
CA PHE A 607 -21.53 18.59 3.57
C PHE A 607 -21.07 17.52 2.58
N ASP A 608 -20.49 17.95 1.45
CA ASP A 608 -19.94 17.05 0.45
C ASP A 608 -18.58 16.49 0.91
N PRO A 609 -18.44 15.18 1.09
CA PRO A 609 -17.17 14.55 1.44
C PRO A 609 -16.06 14.82 0.40
N GLU A 610 -16.43 15.09 -0.85
CA GLU A 610 -15.48 15.35 -1.95
C GLU A 610 -15.09 16.84 -2.08
N TYR A 611 -15.68 17.71 -1.26
CA TYR A 611 -15.35 19.14 -1.29
C TYR A 611 -13.89 19.37 -0.88
N LYS A 612 -13.09 19.85 -1.84
CA LYS A 612 -11.72 20.28 -1.60
C LYS A 612 -11.72 21.79 -1.33
N PRO A 613 -11.21 22.27 -0.18
CA PRO A 613 -11.08 23.69 0.05
C PRO A 613 -10.14 24.32 -1.00
N PRO A 614 -10.34 25.61 -1.34
CA PRO A 614 -9.48 26.29 -2.30
C PRO A 614 -8.00 26.21 -1.89
N THR A 615 -7.14 25.89 -2.86
CA THR A 615 -5.71 25.59 -2.65
C THR A 615 -4.89 26.83 -2.35
N THR A 616 -5.37 28.01 -2.72
CA THR A 616 -4.86 29.32 -2.31
C THR A 616 -5.22 29.57 -0.84
N VAL A 617 -4.58 28.82 0.05
CA VAL A 617 -4.55 29.16 1.48
C VAL A 617 -3.65 30.37 1.59
N VAL A 618 -4.24 31.56 1.72
CA VAL A 618 -3.48 32.67 2.27
C VAL A 618 -3.06 32.21 3.67
N GLN A 619 -1.76 32.03 3.91
CA GLN A 619 -1.27 31.99 5.27
C GLN A 619 -1.66 33.32 5.88
N LEU A 620 -2.71 33.31 6.69
CA LEU A 620 -3.10 34.46 7.47
C LEU A 620 -1.98 34.69 8.48
N ASP A 621 -1.07 35.60 8.14
CA ASP A 621 -0.14 36.17 9.11
C ASP A 621 -0.95 37.13 9.99
N TRP A 622 -1.49 36.59 11.08
CA TRP A 622 -2.36 37.33 11.98
C TRP A 622 -1.61 38.37 12.83
N ASN A 623 -0.27 38.45 12.73
CA ASN A 623 0.47 39.59 13.23
C ASN A 623 0.38 40.82 12.30
N ASP A 624 -0.15 40.65 11.08
CA ASP A 624 -0.45 41.74 10.13
C ASP A 624 -1.86 41.55 9.51
N PRO A 625 -2.94 41.96 10.22
CA PRO A 625 -4.33 41.72 9.83
C PRO A 625 -4.78 42.45 8.54
N VAL A 626 -3.90 43.21 7.87
CA VAL A 626 -4.24 44.03 6.70
C VAL A 626 -4.08 43.26 5.38
N ARG A 627 -3.37 42.13 5.34
CA ARG A 627 -2.96 41.49 4.07
C ARG A 627 -3.45 40.06 3.90
N CYS A 628 -4.75 39.89 3.66
CA CYS A 628 -5.31 38.61 3.18
C CYS A 628 -6.45 38.82 2.18
N PHE A 629 -6.14 39.35 0.99
CA PHE A 629 -7.07 39.36 -0.14
C PHE A 629 -6.31 39.11 -1.45
N LEU A 630 -6.63 38.02 -2.15
CA LEU A 630 -6.43 37.96 -3.59
C LEU A 630 -7.61 38.73 -4.22
N PRO A 631 -7.36 39.70 -5.11
CA PRO A 631 -8.42 40.58 -5.64
C PRO A 631 -9.49 39.87 -6.49
N ASP A 632 -9.29 38.60 -6.87
CA ASP A 632 -10.12 37.90 -7.84
C ASP A 632 -10.87 36.65 -7.30
N GLN A 633 -10.88 36.40 -5.98
CA GLN A 633 -11.57 35.23 -5.40
C GLN A 633 -12.55 35.60 -4.27
N HIS A 634 -13.82 35.24 -4.44
CA HIS A 634 -14.87 35.38 -3.43
C HIS A 634 -14.78 34.25 -2.39
N VAL A 635 -13.92 34.37 -1.37
CA VAL A 635 -13.75 33.35 -0.31
C VAL A 635 -14.20 33.89 1.05
N ILE A 636 -14.99 33.10 1.79
CA ILE A 636 -15.34 33.38 3.19
C ILE A 636 -14.56 32.44 4.12
N TYR A 637 -14.05 32.98 5.22
CA TYR A 637 -13.46 32.19 6.29
C TYR A 637 -14.39 32.19 7.51
N VAL A 638 -14.85 31.01 7.93
CA VAL A 638 -15.57 30.83 9.20
C VAL A 638 -14.65 30.09 10.17
N ASN A 639 -14.28 30.75 11.27
CA ASN A 639 -13.30 30.25 12.23
C ASN A 639 -11.98 29.75 11.57
N GLY A 640 -11.55 30.36 10.47
CA GLY A 640 -10.35 29.95 9.72
C GLY A 640 -10.55 28.86 8.66
N ARG A 641 -11.74 28.27 8.51
CA ARG A 641 -12.04 27.33 7.41
C ARG A 641 -12.53 28.07 6.16
N PRO A 642 -11.87 27.93 5.00
CA PRO A 642 -12.27 28.63 3.78
C PRO A 642 -13.48 27.98 3.09
N LEU A 643 -14.32 28.82 2.51
CA LEU A 643 -15.41 28.48 1.62
C LEU A 643 -15.33 29.35 0.36
N GLU A 644 -15.18 28.71 -0.80
CA GLU A 644 -15.28 29.42 -2.08
C GLU A 644 -16.74 29.69 -2.42
N LEU A 645 -17.07 30.95 -2.72
CA LEU A 645 -18.41 31.37 -3.09
C LEU A 645 -18.59 31.27 -4.59
N VAL A 646 -19.43 30.35 -5.02
CA VAL A 646 -19.89 30.22 -6.42
C VAL A 646 -21.14 31.08 -6.66
N ALA A 647 -21.86 31.45 -5.60
CA ALA A 647 -23.07 32.27 -5.61
C ALA A 647 -23.12 33.22 -4.39
N PRO A 648 -23.96 34.27 -4.39
CA PRO A 648 -24.14 35.16 -3.25
C PRO A 648 -24.62 34.40 -2.00
N VAL A 649 -24.10 34.75 -0.83
CA VAL A 649 -24.47 34.12 0.44
C VAL A 649 -25.87 34.57 0.88
N THR A 650 -26.78 33.62 1.04
CA THR A 650 -28.08 33.85 1.66
C THR A 650 -27.97 33.76 3.19
N PRO A 651 -28.83 34.44 3.96
CA PRO A 651 -28.83 34.32 5.43
C PRO A 651 -29.02 32.88 5.92
N SER A 652 -29.85 32.09 5.23
CA SER A 652 -30.07 30.68 5.53
C SER A 652 -28.85 29.80 5.29
N LEU A 653 -28.06 30.08 4.23
CA LEU A 653 -26.79 29.40 3.99
C LEU A 653 -25.77 29.74 5.09
N PHE A 654 -25.69 31.01 5.51
CA PHE A 654 -24.78 31.44 6.58
C PHE A 654 -25.13 30.80 7.93
N ASP A 655 -26.42 30.75 8.28
CA ASP A 655 -26.87 30.09 9.51
C ASP A 655 -26.58 28.58 9.51
N GLY A 656 -26.81 27.91 8.37
CA GLY A 656 -26.43 26.51 8.17
C GLY A 656 -24.92 26.27 8.31
N LEU A 657 -24.10 27.16 7.73
CA LEU A 657 -22.63 27.12 7.86
C LEU A 657 -22.18 27.22 9.31
N VAL A 658 -22.70 28.21 10.05
CA VAL A 658 -22.35 28.45 11.46
C VAL A 658 -22.81 27.28 12.34
N THR A 659 -24.01 26.76 12.10
CA THR A 659 -24.56 25.63 12.86
C THR A 659 -23.73 24.37 12.65
N TYR A 660 -23.41 24.05 11.39
CA TYR A 660 -22.58 22.89 11.06
C TYR A 660 -21.16 23.00 11.62
N GLU A 661 -20.53 24.17 11.46
CA GLU A 661 -19.21 24.47 12.01
C GLU A 661 -19.18 24.38 13.55
N SER A 662 -20.26 24.80 14.20
CA SER A 662 -20.46 24.65 15.65
C SER A 662 -20.57 23.19 16.05
N ALA A 663 -21.44 22.43 15.39
CA ALA A 663 -21.72 21.03 15.73
C ALA A 663 -20.52 20.09 15.49
N THR A 664 -19.83 20.24 14.35
CA THR A 664 -18.79 19.30 13.91
C THR A 664 -17.40 19.61 14.43
N ARG A 665 -17.08 20.89 14.70
CA ARG A 665 -15.71 21.31 15.00
C ARG A 665 -15.57 22.19 16.23
N SER A 666 -16.29 23.31 16.27
CA SER A 666 -15.90 24.42 17.14
C SER A 666 -16.55 24.40 18.52
N LYS A 667 -17.80 23.93 18.70
CA LYS A 667 -18.55 24.08 19.97
C LYS A 667 -17.90 23.36 21.15
N ALA A 668 -17.55 22.08 20.99
CA ALA A 668 -16.98 21.26 22.06
C ALA A 668 -15.61 21.82 22.50
N VAL A 669 -14.76 22.15 21.54
CA VAL A 669 -13.39 22.62 21.74
C VAL A 669 -13.38 24.06 22.27
N SER A 670 -14.19 24.96 21.70
CA SER A 670 -14.31 26.34 22.17
C SER A 670 -14.82 26.40 23.60
N LYS A 671 -15.78 25.54 23.97
CA LYS A 671 -16.27 25.44 25.36
C LYS A 671 -15.15 24.99 26.31
N ALA A 672 -14.30 24.05 25.89
CA ALA A 672 -13.17 23.56 26.68
C ALA A 672 -12.02 24.58 26.78
N TYR A 673 -11.80 25.39 25.75
CA TYR A 673 -10.81 26.47 25.75
C TYR A 673 -11.27 27.66 26.61
N VAL A 674 -12.50 28.14 26.40
CA VAL A 674 -13.06 29.29 27.12
C VAL A 674 -13.27 28.99 28.61
N SER A 675 -13.56 27.73 28.99
CA SER A 675 -13.71 27.36 30.41
C SER A 675 -12.46 27.62 31.24
N GLN A 676 -11.26 27.60 30.64
CA GLN A 676 -9.99 27.86 31.32
C GLN A 676 -9.87 29.31 31.81
N PHE A 677 -10.60 30.25 31.19
CA PHE A 677 -10.53 31.69 31.51
C PHE A 677 -11.88 32.29 31.94
N LYS A 678 -12.89 31.46 32.21
CA LYS A 678 -14.26 31.88 32.60
C LYS A 678 -14.35 32.84 33.79
N HIS A 679 -13.32 32.89 34.63
CA HIS A 679 -13.25 33.75 35.82
C HIS A 679 -12.46 35.04 35.60
N ASN A 680 -11.91 35.27 34.41
CA ASN A 680 -11.11 36.45 34.08
C ASN A 680 -11.96 37.47 33.32
N VAL A 681 -11.95 38.73 33.76
CA VAL A 681 -12.46 39.85 32.96
C VAL A 681 -11.40 40.18 31.91
N LEU A 682 -11.65 39.79 30.66
CA LEU A 682 -10.73 40.07 29.55
C LEU A 682 -10.94 41.49 29.03
N THR A 683 -9.86 42.20 28.74
CA THR A 683 -9.94 43.45 27.95
C THR A 683 -10.29 43.13 26.50
N ALA A 684 -10.70 44.13 25.71
CA ALA A 684 -11.01 43.90 24.29
C ALA A 684 -9.79 43.40 23.48
N GLU A 685 -8.59 43.84 23.85
CA GLU A 685 -7.32 43.41 23.23
C GLU A 685 -6.97 41.97 23.63
N ASP A 686 -7.07 41.62 24.93
CA ASP A 686 -6.88 40.25 25.39
C ASP A 686 -7.91 39.29 24.79
N ALA A 687 -9.16 39.74 24.62
CA ALA A 687 -10.22 38.95 24.01
C ALA A 687 -9.90 38.66 22.53
N ALA A 688 -9.40 39.64 21.78
CA ALA A 688 -8.98 39.46 20.39
C ALA A 688 -7.82 38.47 20.27
N ASP A 689 -6.81 38.57 21.13
CA ASP A 689 -5.69 37.63 21.19
C ASP A 689 -6.13 36.20 21.51
N LYS A 690 -7.10 36.03 22.44
CA LYS A 690 -7.67 34.72 22.78
C LYS A 690 -8.50 34.15 21.64
N THR A 691 -9.24 34.98 20.90
CA THR A 691 -9.94 34.56 19.68
C THR A 691 -8.95 34.11 18.61
N LEU A 692 -7.82 34.79 18.47
CA LEU A 692 -6.77 34.38 17.54
C LEU A 692 -6.17 33.03 17.92
N GLN A 693 -5.85 32.83 19.20
CA GLN A 693 -5.37 31.54 19.72
C GLN A 693 -6.39 30.42 19.51
N LEU A 694 -7.70 30.70 19.62
CA LEU A 694 -8.75 29.73 19.34
C LEU A 694 -8.74 29.26 17.87
N ASN A 695 -8.45 30.14 16.90
CA ASN A 695 -8.30 29.73 15.50
C ASN A 695 -7.13 28.74 15.32
N VAL A 696 -6.02 28.96 16.03
CA VAL A 696 -4.88 28.03 16.03
C VAL A 696 -5.30 26.68 16.60
N VAL A 697 -6.04 26.67 17.73
CA VAL A 697 -6.60 25.43 18.30
C VAL A 697 -7.51 24.73 17.30
N LEU A 698 -8.41 25.45 16.63
CA LEU A 698 -9.33 24.86 15.67
C LEU A 698 -8.61 24.30 14.43
N SER A 699 -7.52 24.91 13.98
CA SER A 699 -6.67 24.33 12.93
C SER A 699 -6.02 23.00 13.34
N MET A 700 -5.73 22.82 14.65
CA MET A 700 -5.28 21.53 15.18
C MET A 700 -6.40 20.51 15.18
N VAL A 701 -7.64 20.92 15.47
CA VAL A 701 -8.82 20.04 15.38
C VAL A 701 -8.96 19.53 13.95
N ASP A 702 -8.81 20.39 12.94
CA ASP A 702 -8.82 19.97 11.54
C ASP A 702 -7.74 18.93 11.25
N SER A 703 -6.51 19.15 11.73
CA SER A 703 -5.43 18.18 11.59
C SER A 703 -5.72 16.87 12.34
N TYR A 704 -6.37 16.95 13.50
CA TYR A 704 -6.69 15.81 14.35
C TYR A 704 -7.81 14.94 13.74
N LEU A 705 -8.83 15.56 13.14
CA LEU A 705 -10.00 14.91 12.53
C LEU A 705 -9.74 14.38 11.12
N LYS A 706 -8.72 14.89 10.41
CA LYS A 706 -8.33 14.37 9.07
C LYS A 706 -8.00 12.87 9.06
N THR A 707 -7.50 12.34 10.17
CA THR A 707 -7.10 10.94 10.28
C THR A 707 -8.05 10.21 11.22
N PRO A 708 -8.66 9.08 10.81
CA PRO A 708 -9.58 8.35 11.66
C PRO A 708 -8.86 7.82 12.90
N ARG A 709 -9.48 7.96 14.08
CA ARG A 709 -8.92 7.56 15.36
C ARG A 709 -9.78 6.50 16.03
N VAL A 710 -9.13 5.61 16.78
CA VAL A 710 -9.76 4.55 17.55
C VAL A 710 -9.40 4.75 19.02
N ALA A 711 -10.40 4.65 19.89
CA ALA A 711 -10.17 4.68 21.32
C ALA A 711 -9.37 3.44 21.74
N ALA A 712 -8.33 3.62 22.57
CA ALA A 712 -7.59 2.48 23.09
C ALA A 712 -8.50 1.63 23.98
N VAL A 713 -8.58 0.33 23.68
CA VAL A 713 -9.18 -0.68 24.57
C VAL A 713 -8.16 -1.07 25.60
N LEU A 714 -8.41 -0.73 26.85
CA LEU A 714 -7.69 -1.30 27.98
C LEU A 714 -8.65 -2.27 28.67
N PRO A 715 -8.21 -3.49 29.02
CA PRO A 715 -9.00 -4.39 29.86
C PRO A 715 -9.42 -3.70 31.16
N ASP A 716 -10.63 -4.02 31.67
CA ASP A 716 -11.29 -3.28 32.75
C ASP A 716 -10.37 -2.99 33.96
N ASP A 717 -10.41 -1.74 34.42
CA ASP A 717 -9.67 -1.13 35.53
C ASP A 717 -8.13 -1.11 35.41
N VAL A 718 -7.60 0.06 35.02
CA VAL A 718 -6.18 0.49 35.07
C VAL A 718 -5.55 0.42 36.49
N GLN A 719 -6.25 -0.15 37.47
CA GLN A 719 -5.81 -0.28 38.86
C GLN A 719 -5.19 -1.64 39.21
N ARG A 720 -5.25 -2.66 38.33
CA ARG A 720 -4.59 -3.96 38.57
C ARG A 720 -3.75 -4.41 37.36
N PRO A 721 -2.44 -4.66 37.50
CA PRO A 721 -1.64 -5.23 36.43
C PRO A 721 -2.09 -6.66 36.15
N THR A 722 -2.81 -6.89 35.06
CA THR A 722 -3.19 -8.21 34.56
C THR A 722 -2.01 -8.83 33.81
N TYR A 723 -1.88 -10.17 33.80
CA TYR A 723 -0.78 -10.86 33.09
C TYR A 723 -0.76 -10.64 31.57
N SER A 724 -1.80 -10.05 30.99
CA SER A 724 -1.92 -9.78 29.56
C SER A 724 -1.36 -8.41 29.14
N TYR A 725 -1.01 -7.51 30.07
CA TYR A 725 -0.46 -6.21 29.68
C TYR A 725 0.58 -5.61 30.65
N VAL A 726 1.49 -4.78 30.11
CA VAL A 726 2.51 -4.05 30.88
C VAL A 726 2.66 -2.62 30.36
N THR A 727 2.88 -1.66 31.27
CA THR A 727 3.15 -0.26 30.94
C THR A 727 4.55 0.14 31.40
N PRO A 728 5.57 0.12 30.52
CA PRO A 728 6.84 0.77 30.79
C PRO A 728 6.66 2.26 31.11
N SER A 729 7.34 2.76 32.14
CA SER A 729 7.32 4.18 32.52
C SER A 729 7.95 5.06 31.43
N GLY A 730 7.31 6.19 31.12
CA GLY A 730 7.72 7.18 30.11
C GLY A 730 7.10 8.56 30.38
N SER A 731 7.68 9.63 29.82
CA SER A 731 7.21 11.02 29.99
C SER A 731 6.39 11.48 28.77
N SER A 732 5.24 12.10 29.05
CA SER A 732 4.03 11.96 28.23
C SER A 732 3.77 13.08 27.20
N SER A 733 4.23 12.91 25.96
CA SER A 733 3.65 13.54 24.76
C SER A 733 3.07 12.51 23.77
N LEU A 734 3.56 11.27 23.81
CA LEU A 734 3.10 10.13 23.01
C LEU A 734 2.60 9.00 23.92
N ASP A 735 1.36 8.57 23.70
CA ASP A 735 0.76 7.39 24.31
C ASP A 735 0.60 6.31 23.25
N VAL A 736 1.30 5.18 23.42
CA VAL A 736 1.34 4.08 22.45
C VAL A 736 0.77 2.84 23.08
N VAL A 737 -0.27 2.25 22.48
CA VAL A 737 -0.85 0.98 22.91
C VAL A 737 -0.64 -0.06 21.81
N ALA A 738 0.04 -1.15 22.12
CA ALA A 738 0.40 -2.20 21.17
C ALA A 738 -0.35 -3.49 21.48
N TYR A 739 -1.23 -3.93 20.58
CA TYR A 739 -1.98 -5.19 20.67
C TYR A 739 -1.31 -6.23 19.78
N LEU A 740 -0.53 -7.13 20.36
CA LEU A 740 0.34 -8.03 19.58
C LEU A 740 0.17 -9.49 20.01
N ASP A 741 0.10 -10.39 19.04
CA ASP A 741 0.52 -11.77 19.22
C ASP A 741 2.06 -11.82 19.19
N PRO A 742 2.74 -12.26 20.27
CA PRO A 742 4.19 -12.40 20.32
C PRO A 742 4.82 -13.18 19.14
N LEU A 743 4.07 -14.11 18.56
CA LEU A 743 4.53 -15.00 17.50
C LEU A 743 3.97 -14.62 16.12
N SER A 744 3.61 -13.36 15.93
CA SER A 744 3.19 -12.81 14.63
C SER A 744 4.31 -12.08 13.89
N ASP A 745 4.18 -11.99 12.57
CA ASP A 745 5.05 -11.16 11.72
C ASP A 745 5.02 -9.69 12.14
N THR A 746 3.85 -9.19 12.56
CA THR A 746 3.69 -7.84 13.11
C THR A 746 4.59 -7.62 14.32
N ALA A 747 4.64 -8.57 15.26
CA ALA A 747 5.49 -8.46 16.44
C ALA A 747 6.99 -8.45 16.09
N GLN A 748 7.42 -9.22 15.07
CA GLN A 748 8.81 -9.20 14.59
C GLN A 748 9.24 -7.79 14.15
N ARG A 749 8.37 -7.10 13.41
CA ARG A 749 8.60 -5.73 12.89
C ARG A 749 8.41 -4.65 13.96
N ALA A 750 7.27 -4.67 14.64
CA ALA A 750 6.87 -3.66 15.63
C ALA A 750 7.83 -3.58 16.82
N SER A 751 8.39 -4.71 17.26
CA SER A 751 9.24 -4.76 18.46
C SER A 751 10.45 -3.83 18.41
N GLY A 752 11.10 -3.70 17.24
CA GLY A 752 12.20 -2.75 17.04
C GLY A 752 11.75 -1.28 17.11
N ILE A 753 10.61 -0.98 16.49
CA ILE A 753 10.03 0.36 16.44
C ILE A 753 9.56 0.80 17.84
N LEU A 754 8.84 -0.06 18.57
CA LEU A 754 8.39 0.22 19.94
C LEU A 754 9.57 0.54 20.86
N ARG A 755 10.67 -0.21 20.75
CA ARG A 755 11.86 0.05 21.55
C ARG A 755 12.51 1.39 21.20
N MET A 756 12.52 1.79 19.93
CA MET A 756 12.97 3.11 19.50
C MET A 756 12.09 4.22 20.10
N LEU A 757 10.76 4.08 20.02
CA LEU A 757 9.82 5.06 20.59
C LEU A 757 10.02 5.24 22.11
N HIS A 758 10.26 4.14 22.84
CA HIS A 758 10.52 4.21 24.28
C HIS A 758 11.89 4.82 24.61
N SER A 759 12.96 4.41 23.91
CA SER A 759 14.32 4.81 24.25
C SER A 759 14.72 6.20 23.75
N VAL A 760 14.27 6.60 22.55
CA VAL A 760 14.63 7.88 21.90
C VAL A 760 13.62 8.97 22.24
N LEU A 761 12.32 8.64 22.20
CA LEU A 761 11.25 9.63 22.38
C LEU A 761 10.62 9.63 23.77
N HIS A 762 11.06 8.71 24.64
CA HIS A 762 10.52 8.54 26.00
C HIS A 762 9.00 8.29 26.01
N ALA A 763 8.46 7.73 24.93
CA ALA A 763 7.03 7.47 24.78
C ALA A 763 6.52 6.49 25.85
N LYS A 764 5.32 6.73 26.36
CA LYS A 764 4.62 5.77 27.22
C LYS A 764 4.10 4.64 26.34
N ILE A 765 4.52 3.42 26.62
CA ILE A 765 4.08 2.23 25.88
C ILE A 765 3.21 1.39 26.79
N THR A 766 2.09 0.90 26.27
CA THR A 766 1.25 -0.12 26.90
C THR A 766 1.23 -1.33 25.97
N LEU A 767 1.91 -2.40 26.37
CA LEU A 767 1.98 -3.63 25.60
C LEU A 767 0.86 -4.57 26.06
N VAL A 768 -0.02 -4.98 25.14
CA VAL A 768 -1.12 -5.92 25.37
C VAL A 768 -0.88 -7.16 24.49
N LEU A 769 -0.63 -8.31 25.12
CA LEU A 769 -0.29 -9.54 24.42
C LEU A 769 -1.53 -10.43 24.22
N VAL A 770 -1.87 -10.72 22.96
CA VAL A 770 -3.12 -11.41 22.56
C VAL A 770 -2.84 -12.57 21.60
N PRO A 771 -2.11 -13.62 22.00
CA PRO A 771 -1.90 -14.80 21.15
C PRO A 771 -3.22 -15.52 20.80
N PRO A 772 -3.30 -16.20 19.64
CA PRO A 772 -4.41 -17.10 19.33
C PRO A 772 -4.41 -18.30 20.28
N PRO A 773 -5.56 -19.00 20.42
CA PRO A 773 -5.68 -20.09 21.39
C PRO A 773 -4.92 -21.35 20.99
N SER A 774 -4.62 -21.50 19.71
CA SER A 774 -3.81 -22.56 19.12
C SER A 774 -3.26 -22.06 17.79
N TYR A 775 -2.20 -22.71 17.31
CA TYR A 775 -1.67 -22.49 15.96
C TYR A 775 -1.87 -23.76 15.13
N ASP A 776 -2.39 -23.60 13.91
CA ASP A 776 -2.58 -24.71 12.96
C ASP A 776 -1.25 -25.17 12.35
N GLU A 777 -0.30 -24.23 12.24
CA GLU A 777 1.06 -24.48 11.77
C GLU A 777 2.10 -23.80 12.67
N PHE A 778 3.38 -24.07 12.41
CA PHE A 778 4.46 -23.41 13.13
C PHE A 778 4.51 -21.90 12.81
N PRO A 779 4.31 -20.99 13.79
CA PRO A 779 3.91 -19.61 13.52
C PRO A 779 4.97 -18.72 12.87
N LEU A 780 6.26 -18.87 13.22
CA LEU A 780 7.35 -18.08 12.64
C LEU A 780 8.47 -18.99 12.13
N LYS A 781 8.51 -19.23 10.82
CA LYS A 781 9.53 -20.05 10.13
C LYS A 781 10.77 -19.24 9.68
N ARG A 782 10.96 -18.03 10.24
CA ARG A 782 12.00 -17.08 9.80
C ARG A 782 12.66 -16.31 10.95
N PHE A 783 13.93 -15.96 10.76
CA PHE A 783 14.60 -14.91 11.54
C PHE A 783 14.33 -13.56 10.90
N TYR A 784 14.25 -12.51 11.72
CA TYR A 784 13.87 -11.18 11.25
C TYR A 784 14.72 -10.09 11.89
N ARG A 785 15.06 -9.05 11.13
CA ARG A 785 15.63 -7.80 11.66
C ARG A 785 15.03 -6.63 10.90
N PHE A 786 14.60 -5.60 11.61
CA PHE A 786 14.17 -4.34 11.03
C PHE A 786 15.21 -3.27 11.34
N LEU A 787 15.80 -2.66 10.30
CA LEU A 787 16.80 -1.61 10.48
C LEU A 787 16.10 -0.27 10.70
N TRP A 788 15.89 0.09 11.96
CA TRP A 788 15.19 1.32 12.35
C TRP A 788 15.66 1.84 13.72
N GLY A 789 16.62 2.78 13.70
CA GLY A 789 17.10 3.50 14.88
C GLY A 789 18.00 2.72 15.85
N GLY A 790 18.67 3.47 16.74
CA GLY A 790 19.28 2.95 17.97
C GLY A 790 20.66 2.29 17.83
N THR A 791 21.19 2.11 16.62
CA THR A 791 22.57 1.64 16.39
C THR A 791 23.28 2.57 15.43
N SER A 792 24.56 2.87 15.67
CA SER A 792 25.39 3.67 14.76
C SER A 792 25.78 2.92 13.47
N SER A 793 25.31 1.68 13.32
CA SER A 793 25.59 0.82 12.18
C SER A 793 24.41 0.83 11.22
N SER A 794 24.68 1.03 9.93
CA SER A 794 23.69 0.86 8.84
C SER A 794 23.69 -0.56 8.28
N LEU A 795 24.27 -1.51 9.01
CA LEU A 795 24.40 -2.92 8.65
C LEU A 795 23.43 -3.76 9.47
N VAL A 796 22.70 -4.65 8.79
CA VAL A 796 21.88 -5.66 9.46
C VAL A 796 22.72 -6.90 9.73
N GLU A 797 22.81 -7.29 11.00
CA GLU A 797 23.59 -8.45 11.43
C GLU A 797 22.69 -9.50 12.10
N PHE A 798 22.86 -10.75 11.65
CA PHE A 798 22.30 -11.93 12.29
C PHE A 798 23.42 -12.73 12.94
N ASP A 799 23.54 -12.60 14.26
CA ASP A 799 24.54 -13.32 15.02
C ASP A 799 23.99 -14.61 15.63
N ARG A 800 24.89 -15.58 15.82
CA ARG A 800 24.60 -16.83 16.52
C ARG A 800 23.46 -17.62 15.90
N LEU A 801 23.45 -17.69 14.56
CA LEU A 801 22.51 -18.50 13.79
C LEU A 801 22.83 -20.00 13.90
N PRO A 802 21.82 -20.88 13.82
CA PRO A 802 22.04 -22.32 13.72
C PRO A 802 22.80 -22.70 12.43
N ARG A 803 23.67 -23.72 12.50
CA ARG A 803 24.49 -24.18 11.36
C ARG A 803 23.75 -25.10 10.38
N HIS A 804 22.93 -26.00 10.89
CA HIS A 804 22.27 -27.04 10.11
C HIS A 804 21.20 -26.56 9.12
N PRO A 805 20.28 -25.63 9.46
CA PRO A 805 19.24 -25.24 8.52
C PRO A 805 19.82 -24.45 7.34
N VAL A 806 19.38 -24.82 6.14
CA VAL A 806 19.55 -23.99 4.95
C VAL A 806 18.65 -22.77 5.09
N LEU A 807 19.25 -21.58 4.94
CA LEU A 807 18.55 -20.30 5.07
C LEU A 807 18.40 -19.63 3.72
N THR A 808 17.23 -19.07 3.46
CA THR A 808 16.95 -18.22 2.31
C THR A 808 16.81 -16.77 2.77
N LEU A 809 17.62 -15.88 2.22
CA LEU A 809 17.60 -14.45 2.54
C LEU A 809 16.59 -13.72 1.65
N ASN A 810 15.68 -12.98 2.29
CA ASN A 810 14.80 -12.04 1.62
C ASN A 810 14.95 -10.63 2.23
N ILE A 811 14.74 -9.61 1.41
CA ILE A 811 14.74 -8.21 1.82
C ILE A 811 13.32 -7.64 1.69
N GLU A 812 12.81 -7.08 2.80
CA GLU A 812 11.51 -6.42 2.86
C GLU A 812 11.72 -4.91 2.76
N THR A 813 11.28 -4.30 1.66
CA THR A 813 11.46 -2.88 1.38
C THR A 813 10.12 -2.19 1.12
N PRO A 814 10.02 -0.87 1.36
CA PRO A 814 8.84 -0.08 0.97
C PRO A 814 8.45 -0.29 -0.50
N GLU A 815 7.17 -0.09 -0.84
CA GLU A 815 6.67 -0.32 -2.20
C GLU A 815 7.38 0.53 -3.25
N LEU A 816 7.78 1.74 -2.90
CA LEU A 816 8.47 2.64 -3.82
C LEU A 816 9.84 2.13 -4.28
N TRP A 817 10.51 1.26 -3.52
CA TRP A 817 11.92 0.95 -3.79
C TRP A 817 12.08 -0.21 -4.78
N ASN A 818 12.70 0.03 -5.93
CA ASN A 818 13.15 -1.03 -6.82
C ASN A 818 14.54 -1.50 -6.38
N VAL A 819 14.58 -2.52 -5.52
CA VAL A 819 15.82 -3.03 -4.92
C VAL A 819 16.38 -4.19 -5.73
N GLN A 820 17.69 -4.16 -5.94
CA GLN A 820 18.43 -5.21 -6.62
C GLN A 820 19.66 -5.62 -5.83
N MET A 821 20.06 -6.88 -5.99
CA MET A 821 21.33 -7.35 -5.47
C MET A 821 22.47 -6.86 -6.36
N VAL A 822 23.52 -6.32 -5.73
CA VAL A 822 24.76 -5.88 -6.38
C VAL A 822 25.87 -6.89 -6.19
N GLN A 823 26.02 -7.43 -4.97
CA GLN A 823 27.09 -8.36 -4.64
C GLN A 823 26.63 -9.34 -3.58
N SER A 824 27.06 -10.61 -3.69
CA SER A 824 26.89 -11.62 -2.65
C SER A 824 28.02 -12.64 -2.72
N ASP A 825 28.59 -12.97 -1.57
CA ASP A 825 29.67 -13.97 -1.49
C ASP A 825 29.13 -15.41 -1.64
N VAL A 826 27.83 -15.59 -1.39
CA VAL A 826 27.15 -16.89 -1.36
C VAL A 826 25.85 -16.87 -2.16
N ASP A 827 25.26 -18.04 -2.40
CA ASP A 827 23.90 -18.14 -2.92
C ASP A 827 22.88 -17.78 -1.82
N ILE A 828 22.16 -16.68 -1.99
CA ILE A 828 21.20 -16.17 -1.00
C ILE A 828 20.00 -17.09 -0.79
N ASP A 829 19.70 -17.97 -1.75
CA ASP A 829 18.60 -18.92 -1.65
C ASP A 829 18.99 -20.16 -0.82
N ASN A 830 20.29 -20.43 -0.68
CA ASN A 830 20.83 -21.65 -0.08
C ASN A 830 22.00 -21.35 0.87
N ILE A 831 21.82 -20.44 1.82
CA ILE A 831 22.91 -20.02 2.71
C ILE A 831 23.10 -21.07 3.81
N GLN A 832 24.31 -21.65 3.90
CA GLN A 832 24.74 -22.61 4.92
C GLN A 832 25.93 -22.13 5.77
N GLN A 833 26.62 -21.08 5.32
CA GLN A 833 27.87 -20.57 5.90
C GLN A 833 27.76 -19.09 6.27
N ASN A 834 28.85 -18.49 6.79
CA ASN A 834 28.90 -17.03 6.95
C ASN A 834 28.68 -16.36 5.60
N ALA A 835 27.90 -15.28 5.59
CA ALA A 835 27.46 -14.65 4.36
C ALA A 835 27.43 -13.13 4.49
N SER A 836 27.82 -12.46 3.41
CA SER A 836 27.62 -11.03 3.22
C SER A 836 26.88 -10.79 1.90
N ALA A 837 25.85 -9.95 1.94
CA ALA A 837 25.08 -9.56 0.76
C ALA A 837 24.87 -8.05 0.74
N THR A 838 25.09 -7.44 -0.44
CA THR A 838 24.92 -6.02 -0.69
C THR A 838 23.83 -5.77 -1.71
N PHE A 839 22.83 -4.99 -1.31
CA PHE A 839 21.71 -4.57 -2.16
C PHE A 839 21.82 -3.08 -2.50
N THR A 840 21.18 -2.66 -3.59
CA THR A 840 21.05 -1.26 -3.97
C THR A 840 19.62 -0.93 -4.39
N ILE A 841 19.15 0.26 -4.04
CA ILE A 841 17.95 0.86 -4.61
C ILE A 841 18.34 1.41 -5.98
N LYS A 842 17.95 0.70 -7.05
CA LYS A 842 18.26 1.09 -8.42
C LYS A 842 17.45 2.32 -8.83
N ASP A 843 16.14 2.25 -8.62
CA ASP A 843 15.17 3.28 -8.98
C ASP A 843 14.07 3.37 -7.90
N VAL A 844 13.33 4.48 -7.92
CA VAL A 844 12.12 4.69 -7.13
C VAL A 844 10.90 4.63 -8.05
N LEU A 845 9.83 3.97 -7.62
CA LEU A 845 8.62 3.83 -8.42
C LEU A 845 7.78 5.10 -8.33
N VAL A 846 7.32 5.55 -9.49
CA VAL A 846 6.19 6.47 -9.64
C VAL A 846 4.97 5.62 -9.90
N TYR A 847 3.99 5.61 -8.99
CA TYR A 847 2.75 4.90 -9.21
C TYR A 847 1.54 5.75 -8.85
N GLY A 848 0.39 5.37 -9.39
CA GLY A 848 -0.83 6.13 -9.21
C GLY A 848 -2.06 5.45 -9.78
N GLN A 849 -3.16 6.18 -9.67
CA GLN A 849 -4.44 5.85 -10.27
C GLN A 849 -4.73 6.85 -11.38
N CYS A 850 -5.26 6.36 -12.48
CA CYS A 850 -5.70 7.16 -13.61
C CYS A 850 -7.21 7.05 -13.77
N VAL A 851 -7.88 8.18 -13.91
CA VAL A 851 -9.33 8.28 -14.05
C VAL A 851 -9.68 9.08 -15.30
N ASP A 852 -10.57 8.52 -16.12
CA ASP A 852 -11.16 9.18 -17.28
C ASP A 852 -12.41 9.97 -16.85
N LYS A 853 -12.32 11.30 -16.91
CA LYS A 853 -13.40 12.25 -16.61
C LYS A 853 -14.09 12.80 -17.86
N THR A 854 -14.08 12.05 -18.97
CA THR A 854 -14.86 12.40 -20.17
C THR A 854 -16.33 12.53 -19.83
N ASN A 855 -16.88 11.54 -19.13
CA ASN A 855 -18.17 11.69 -18.47
C ASN A 855 -17.92 12.18 -17.04
N ALA A 856 -18.19 13.46 -16.79
CA ALA A 856 -17.99 14.06 -15.47
C ALA A 856 -18.89 13.44 -14.39
N GLN A 857 -20.01 12.82 -14.79
CA GLN A 857 -20.96 12.16 -13.89
C GLN A 857 -20.54 10.72 -13.57
N TYR A 858 -19.90 10.04 -14.53
CA TYR A 858 -19.46 8.65 -14.43
C TYR A 858 -18.00 8.51 -14.85
N PRO A 859 -17.04 8.85 -13.95
CA PRO A 859 -15.64 8.62 -14.22
C PRO A 859 -15.39 7.13 -14.48
N THR A 860 -14.66 6.83 -15.56
CA THR A 860 -14.30 5.46 -15.92
C THR A 860 -12.80 5.25 -15.79
N LEU A 861 -12.35 3.99 -15.79
CA LEU A 861 -10.92 3.67 -15.75
C LEU A 861 -10.42 3.51 -17.18
N PRO A 862 -9.44 4.32 -17.64
CA PRO A 862 -8.96 4.32 -19.02
C PRO A 862 -8.02 3.14 -19.27
N ASN A 863 -8.59 1.93 -19.28
CA ASN A 863 -7.84 0.69 -19.50
C ASN A 863 -7.14 0.72 -20.87
N GLY A 864 -5.84 0.45 -20.88
CA GLY A 864 -5.04 0.45 -22.10
C GLY A 864 -4.38 1.79 -22.45
N LEU A 865 -4.63 2.86 -21.68
CA LEU A 865 -3.94 4.14 -21.90
C LEU A 865 -2.43 3.96 -21.70
N GLN A 866 -1.64 4.31 -22.71
CA GLN A 866 -0.19 4.29 -22.62
C GLN A 866 0.32 5.61 -22.03
N LEU A 867 1.19 5.51 -21.03
CA LEU A 867 1.87 6.64 -20.40
C LEU A 867 3.35 6.53 -20.67
N VAL A 868 3.98 7.66 -21.01
CA VAL A 868 5.42 7.75 -21.26
C VAL A 868 6.01 8.83 -20.37
N LEU A 869 7.07 8.46 -19.65
CA LEU A 869 7.93 9.37 -18.91
C LEU A 869 9.22 9.58 -19.70
N GLU A 870 9.32 10.74 -20.35
CA GLU A 870 10.51 11.17 -21.05
C GLU A 870 11.32 12.13 -20.20
N ARG A 871 12.65 11.95 -20.26
CA ARG A 871 13.61 12.86 -19.67
C ARG A 871 14.79 13.02 -20.60
N SER A 872 15.11 14.28 -20.94
CA SER A 872 16.35 14.64 -21.60
C SER A 872 17.12 15.59 -20.69
N VAL A 873 18.23 15.13 -20.12
CA VAL A 873 19.17 15.98 -19.37
C VAL A 873 20.56 15.77 -19.95
N ALA A 874 21.11 16.80 -20.59
CA ALA A 874 22.39 16.75 -21.29
C ALA A 874 22.46 15.57 -22.30
N LYS A 875 23.34 14.57 -22.08
CA LYS A 875 23.47 13.36 -22.92
C LYS A 875 22.56 12.19 -22.48
N LEU A 876 21.91 12.29 -21.33
CA LEU A 876 21.09 11.21 -20.77
C LEU A 876 19.64 11.36 -21.25
N HIS A 877 19.23 10.47 -22.14
CA HIS A 877 17.83 10.31 -22.54
C HIS A 877 17.27 9.09 -21.81
N SER A 878 16.28 9.31 -20.95
CA SER A 878 15.52 8.22 -20.31
C SER A 878 14.11 8.23 -20.87
N HIS A 879 13.70 7.09 -21.41
CA HIS A 879 12.34 6.83 -21.90
C HIS A 879 11.80 5.62 -21.16
N LYS A 880 10.72 5.82 -20.40
CA LYS A 880 10.05 4.76 -19.62
C LYS A 880 8.56 4.80 -19.91
N ASP A 881 7.98 3.68 -20.29
CA ASP A 881 6.57 3.59 -20.63
C ASP A 881 5.83 2.56 -19.77
N THR A 882 4.52 2.74 -19.66
CA THR A 882 3.63 1.82 -18.96
C THR A 882 2.22 1.91 -19.53
N VAL A 883 1.36 0.96 -19.17
CA VAL A 883 -0.05 0.94 -19.57
C VAL A 883 -0.92 0.97 -18.33
N VAL A 884 -1.96 1.80 -18.35
CA VAL A 884 -2.97 1.88 -17.29
C VAL A 884 -3.79 0.60 -17.25
N MET A 885 -3.82 -0.05 -16.09
CA MET A 885 -4.58 -1.27 -15.83
C MET A 885 -6.07 -0.97 -15.61
N LYS A 886 -6.94 -1.92 -15.94
CA LYS A 886 -8.37 -1.84 -15.60
C LYS A 886 -8.61 -1.79 -14.09
N ASN A 887 -7.83 -2.52 -13.31
CA ASN A 887 -7.96 -2.55 -11.85
C ASN A 887 -7.44 -1.23 -11.27
N LEU A 888 -8.33 -0.47 -10.62
CA LEU A 888 -8.02 0.80 -9.95
C LEU A 888 -7.43 1.90 -10.84
N GLY A 889 -7.40 1.73 -12.17
CA GLY A 889 -6.66 2.65 -13.06
C GLY A 889 -5.17 2.65 -12.75
N TYR A 890 -4.62 1.55 -12.22
CA TYR A 890 -3.26 1.51 -11.69
C TYR A 890 -2.21 1.66 -12.80
N PHE A 891 -1.19 2.47 -12.56
CA PHE A 891 0.02 2.54 -13.38
C PHE A 891 1.26 2.60 -12.49
N GLN A 892 2.38 2.09 -13.00
CA GLN A 892 3.70 2.27 -12.38
C GLN A 892 4.77 2.56 -13.43
N LEU A 893 5.70 3.45 -13.10
CA LEU A 893 6.86 3.85 -13.88
C LEU A 893 8.09 3.80 -12.98
N GLN A 894 9.22 3.34 -13.51
CA GLN A 894 10.49 3.34 -12.78
C GLN A 894 11.26 4.61 -13.09
N ALA A 895 11.64 5.37 -12.06
CA ALA A 895 12.43 6.58 -12.24
C ALA A 895 13.44 6.77 -11.11
N ALA A 896 14.63 7.29 -11.43
CA ALA A 896 15.43 8.00 -10.44
C ALA A 896 14.62 9.19 -9.88
N PRO A 897 14.94 9.76 -8.69
CA PRO A 897 14.23 10.93 -8.16
C PRO A 897 13.99 11.99 -9.26
N VAL A 898 12.73 12.37 -9.50
CA VAL A 898 12.31 13.28 -10.58
C VAL A 898 11.79 14.57 -9.97
N PRO A 899 12.23 15.77 -10.44
CA PRO A 899 11.87 17.07 -9.85
C PRO A 899 10.41 17.37 -9.63
N VAL A 900 9.55 16.82 -10.47
CA VAL A 900 8.11 17.10 -10.44
C VAL A 900 7.34 16.05 -9.62
N ILE A 901 7.90 14.86 -9.40
CA ILE A 901 7.13 13.68 -8.99
C ILE A 901 7.69 12.98 -7.76
N VAL A 902 9.00 12.70 -7.69
CA VAL A 902 9.63 11.88 -6.64
C VAL A 902 10.85 12.58 -6.09
N TYR A 903 10.78 13.03 -4.84
CA TYR A 903 11.84 13.78 -4.18
C TYR A 903 12.04 13.38 -2.71
N ASP A 904 11.32 12.36 -2.24
CA ASP A 904 11.41 11.78 -0.91
C ASP A 904 11.17 10.26 -0.98
N PHE A 905 11.26 9.59 0.17
CA PHE A 905 10.89 8.18 0.31
C PHE A 905 9.44 7.99 0.78
N LEU A 906 8.60 9.02 0.74
CA LEU A 906 7.21 8.94 1.21
C LEU A 906 6.30 8.35 0.14
N SER A 907 5.33 7.54 0.56
CA SER A 907 4.36 6.93 -0.37
C SER A 907 3.46 8.02 -0.94
N LYS A 908 3.69 8.40 -2.20
CA LYS A 908 2.87 9.36 -2.92
C LYS A 908 2.16 8.70 -4.09
N THR A 909 0.89 8.36 -3.88
CA THR A 909 0.02 7.90 -4.96
C THR A 909 -0.39 9.08 -5.83
N LEU A 910 -0.01 9.06 -7.11
CA LEU A 910 -0.48 10.06 -8.06
C LEU A 910 -1.93 9.83 -8.46
N GLN A 911 -2.69 10.90 -8.65
CA GLN A 911 -4.02 10.86 -9.22
C GLN A 911 -3.97 11.58 -10.58
N LEU A 912 -4.02 10.82 -11.66
CA LEU A 912 -4.01 11.34 -13.02
C LEU A 912 -5.46 11.43 -13.53
N GLU A 913 -5.86 12.61 -13.98
CA GLU A 913 -7.17 12.82 -14.59
C GLU A 913 -7.01 13.06 -16.09
N VAL A 914 -7.71 12.28 -16.90
CA VAL A 914 -7.69 12.39 -18.37
C VAL A 914 -9.09 12.63 -18.91
N LYS A 915 -9.18 13.21 -20.10
CA LYS A 915 -10.42 13.37 -20.85
C LYS A 915 -10.17 12.99 -22.31
N LYS A 916 -11.11 12.28 -22.92
CA LYS A 916 -11.10 12.00 -24.35
C LYS A 916 -11.36 13.29 -25.12
N GLN A 917 -10.86 13.31 -26.35
CA GLN A 917 -11.09 14.42 -27.25
C GLN A 917 -12.57 14.46 -27.66
N PRO A 918 -13.15 15.65 -27.89
CA PRO A 918 -14.53 15.78 -28.34
C PRO A 918 -14.83 14.95 -29.59
N GLY A 919 -15.88 14.14 -29.57
CA GLY A 919 -16.27 13.24 -30.66
C GLY A 919 -15.62 11.85 -30.63
N GLN A 920 -14.76 11.57 -29.65
CA GLN A 920 -14.12 10.25 -29.45
C GLN A 920 -14.61 9.53 -28.18
N GLU A 921 -15.72 9.98 -27.58
CA GLU A 921 -16.19 9.50 -26.27
C GLU A 921 -16.51 7.99 -26.29
N GLY A 922 -17.05 7.48 -27.40
CA GLY A 922 -17.37 6.07 -27.62
C GLY A 922 -16.19 5.17 -28.00
N VAL A 923 -15.01 5.73 -28.28
CA VAL A 923 -13.83 4.95 -28.72
C VAL A 923 -13.20 4.23 -27.53
N ARG A 924 -12.95 2.92 -27.67
CA ARG A 924 -12.20 2.14 -26.70
C ARG A 924 -10.71 2.22 -27.02
N LEU A 925 -9.88 2.51 -26.01
CA LEU A 925 -8.43 2.68 -26.17
C LEU A 925 -7.71 1.42 -26.67
N LEU A 926 -8.31 0.24 -26.49
CA LEU A 926 -7.75 -1.04 -26.88
C LEU A 926 -8.25 -1.54 -28.25
N ASP A 927 -9.20 -0.85 -28.90
CA ASP A 927 -9.82 -1.31 -30.16
C ASP A 927 -9.32 -0.49 -31.37
N ASP A 928 -8.49 -1.10 -32.22
CA ASP A 928 -8.16 -0.56 -33.54
C ASP A 928 -9.27 -0.91 -34.56
N GLY A 929 -10.44 -0.29 -34.43
CA GLY A 929 -11.52 -0.48 -35.39
C GLY A 929 -11.21 0.16 -36.77
N PRO A 930 -11.83 -0.31 -37.88
CA PRO A 930 -11.67 0.29 -39.21
C PRO A 930 -12.17 1.75 -39.31
N GLU A 931 -12.85 2.26 -38.27
CA GLU A 931 -13.35 3.63 -38.13
C GLU A 931 -12.56 4.48 -37.13
N ALA A 932 -11.39 4.04 -36.65
CA ALA A 932 -10.49 4.94 -35.95
C ALA A 932 -10.09 6.07 -36.92
N PRO A 933 -10.31 7.36 -36.58
CA PRO A 933 -9.92 8.46 -37.46
C PRO A 933 -8.40 8.39 -37.63
N LYS A 934 -7.95 8.10 -38.86
CA LYS A 934 -6.55 8.23 -39.22
C LYS A 934 -6.15 9.67 -38.89
N ALA A 935 -5.30 9.83 -37.89
CA ALA A 935 -4.65 11.10 -37.63
C ALA A 935 -4.06 11.63 -38.95
N PRO A 936 -4.09 12.95 -39.21
CA PRO A 936 -3.54 13.52 -40.43
C PRO A 936 -2.11 13.01 -40.59
N ALA A 937 -1.80 12.47 -41.77
CA ALA A 937 -0.57 11.76 -42.08
C ALA A 937 0.68 12.53 -41.60
N GLN A 938 1.08 12.26 -40.37
CA GLN A 938 2.43 12.46 -39.88
C GLN A 938 3.27 11.31 -40.45
N PRO A 939 4.58 11.54 -40.73
CA PRO A 939 5.44 10.53 -41.31
C PRO A 939 5.36 9.27 -40.45
N GLU A 940 5.14 8.13 -41.11
CA GLU A 940 4.89 6.80 -40.53
C GLU A 940 5.33 6.70 -39.06
N GLU A 941 4.35 6.69 -38.15
CA GLU A 941 4.59 6.43 -36.74
C GLU A 941 5.31 5.09 -36.62
N THR A 942 6.62 5.19 -36.40
CA THR A 942 7.49 4.10 -36.01
C THR A 942 6.91 3.49 -34.74
N SER A 943 6.21 2.37 -34.90
CA SER A 943 5.78 1.48 -33.82
C SER A 943 6.85 1.42 -32.73
N VAL A 944 6.45 1.65 -31.48
CA VAL A 944 7.24 1.71 -30.23
C VAL A 944 8.35 0.64 -30.12
N TRP A 945 8.21 -0.48 -30.81
CA TRP A 945 9.23 -1.52 -30.91
C TRP A 945 10.46 -1.12 -31.73
N THR A 946 10.31 -0.30 -32.78
CA THR A 946 11.41 0.14 -33.65
C THR A 946 12.35 1.15 -32.99
N SER A 947 11.85 2.04 -32.11
CA SER A 947 12.72 2.94 -31.32
C SER A 947 13.47 2.19 -30.21
N LEU A 948 12.86 1.17 -29.60
CA LEU A 948 13.49 0.24 -28.64
C LEU A 948 14.54 -0.70 -29.28
N VAL A 949 14.52 -0.90 -30.59
CA VAL A 949 15.50 -1.72 -31.33
C VAL A 949 16.77 -0.91 -31.67
N GLN A 950 16.70 0.42 -31.73
CA GLN A 950 17.83 1.27 -32.15
C GLN A 950 18.90 1.54 -31.08
N TRP A 951 18.69 1.16 -29.81
CA TRP A 951 19.61 1.48 -28.70
C TRP A 951 20.74 0.46 -28.47
N GLY A 952 20.79 -0.65 -29.21
CA GLY A 952 21.74 -1.77 -28.99
C GLY A 952 22.57 -2.20 -30.20
N ALA A 953 22.50 -1.49 -31.34
CA ALA A 953 23.23 -1.87 -32.55
C ALA A 953 24.71 -1.45 -32.49
N GLY A 954 25.49 -2.16 -31.66
CA GLY A 954 26.95 -1.97 -31.55
C GLY A 954 27.78 -3.21 -31.86
N SER A 955 27.17 -4.39 -32.04
CA SER A 955 27.89 -5.64 -32.34
C SER A 955 27.74 -6.03 -33.81
N SER A 956 28.87 -6.12 -34.52
CA SER A 956 28.94 -6.55 -35.92
C SER A 956 28.40 -7.97 -36.17
N LYS A 957 28.31 -8.81 -35.13
CA LYS A 957 27.71 -10.16 -35.20
C LYS A 957 26.17 -10.15 -35.17
N LEU A 958 25.54 -9.10 -34.62
CA LEU A 958 24.08 -9.01 -34.52
C LEU A 958 23.42 -8.74 -35.88
N GLU A 959 24.08 -7.98 -36.76
CA GLU A 959 23.59 -7.64 -38.11
C GLU A 959 23.68 -8.79 -39.13
N ALA A 960 24.28 -9.93 -38.76
CA ALA A 960 24.46 -11.07 -39.66
C ALA A 960 23.20 -11.94 -39.82
N ARG A 961 22.22 -11.83 -38.91
CA ARG A 961 21.00 -12.64 -38.88
C ARG A 961 19.87 -11.95 -39.68
N LYS A 962 19.14 -12.70 -40.50
CA LYS A 962 18.10 -12.17 -41.41
C LYS A 962 16.76 -12.87 -41.17
N GLY A 963 15.67 -12.09 -41.10
CA GLY A 963 14.31 -12.60 -40.91
C GLY A 963 13.57 -11.87 -39.79
N ASP A 964 12.38 -12.36 -39.45
CA ASP A 964 11.56 -11.82 -38.35
C ASP A 964 12.20 -12.09 -36.99
N THR A 965 12.15 -11.11 -36.10
CA THR A 965 12.75 -11.22 -34.76
C THR A 965 11.90 -12.12 -33.87
N ILE A 966 12.54 -13.11 -33.25
CA ILE A 966 11.92 -14.01 -32.28
C ILE A 966 12.13 -13.42 -30.88
N HIS A 967 11.05 -13.20 -30.14
CA HIS A 967 11.13 -12.74 -28.75
C HIS A 967 10.90 -13.91 -27.80
N VAL A 968 11.88 -14.19 -26.94
CA VAL A 968 11.83 -15.26 -25.93
C VAL A 968 11.86 -14.63 -24.56
N PHE A 969 10.87 -14.92 -23.71
CA PHE A 969 10.83 -14.46 -22.33
C PHE A 969 11.21 -15.61 -21.39
N SER A 970 12.04 -15.35 -20.37
CA SER A 970 12.40 -16.36 -19.38
C SER A 970 12.73 -15.76 -18.02
N LEU A 971 12.71 -16.63 -17.01
CA LEU A 971 13.03 -16.32 -15.62
C LEU A 971 13.92 -17.43 -15.07
N ALA A 972 14.95 -17.06 -14.32
CA ALA A 972 15.73 -17.99 -13.52
C ALA A 972 15.94 -17.43 -12.12
N THR A 973 15.89 -18.32 -11.13
CA THR A 973 16.22 -18.04 -9.72
C THR A 973 17.17 -19.11 -9.23
N GLY A 974 18.32 -18.71 -8.69
CA GLY A 974 19.34 -19.62 -8.17
C GLY A 974 20.64 -19.55 -8.98
N ARG A 975 21.67 -18.99 -8.33
CA ARG A 975 22.97 -18.60 -8.90
C ARG A 975 23.66 -19.70 -9.73
N HIS A 976 23.56 -20.96 -9.31
CA HIS A 976 24.43 -22.02 -9.87
C HIS A 976 23.75 -22.95 -10.88
N LEU A 977 22.47 -23.27 -10.67
CA LEU A 977 21.79 -24.30 -11.47
C LEU A 977 20.95 -23.70 -12.60
N TYR A 978 19.92 -22.94 -12.24
CA TYR A 978 18.91 -22.47 -13.18
C TYR A 978 19.46 -21.38 -14.10
N GLU A 979 20.29 -20.48 -13.59
CA GLU A 979 20.95 -19.46 -14.41
C GLU A 979 21.91 -20.08 -15.43
N ARG A 980 22.63 -21.14 -15.05
CA ARG A 980 23.49 -21.90 -15.95
C ARG A 980 22.68 -22.61 -17.04
N MET A 981 21.58 -23.26 -16.66
CA MET A 981 20.63 -23.84 -17.62
C MET A 981 20.02 -22.80 -18.56
N LEU A 982 19.75 -21.58 -18.07
CA LEU A 982 19.26 -20.48 -18.88
C LEU A 982 20.28 -20.05 -19.94
N LYS A 983 21.56 -19.90 -19.60
CA LYS A 983 22.64 -19.60 -20.57
C LYS A 983 22.70 -20.65 -21.68
N LEU A 984 22.60 -21.92 -21.31
CA LEU A 984 22.60 -23.06 -22.23
C LEU A 984 21.37 -23.06 -23.14
N MET A 985 20.19 -22.76 -22.59
CA MET A 985 18.95 -22.63 -23.36
C MET A 985 19.10 -21.54 -24.41
N MET A 986 19.56 -20.34 -24.05
CA MET A 986 19.75 -19.23 -24.98
C MET A 986 20.75 -19.57 -26.10
N LEU A 987 21.88 -20.20 -25.75
CA LEU A 987 22.87 -20.63 -26.74
C LEU A 987 22.28 -21.68 -27.69
N SER A 988 21.53 -22.66 -27.16
CA SER A 988 20.90 -23.71 -27.96
C SER A 988 19.90 -23.15 -28.98
N VAL A 989 19.14 -22.11 -28.60
CA VAL A 989 18.20 -21.41 -29.49
C VAL A 989 18.96 -20.71 -30.60
N LEU A 990 20.02 -19.96 -30.27
CA LEU A 990 20.81 -19.22 -31.26
C LEU A 990 21.51 -20.11 -32.28
N LYS A 991 21.95 -21.32 -31.89
CA LYS A 991 22.57 -22.28 -32.81
C LYS A 991 21.56 -22.93 -33.77
N ARG A 992 20.28 -22.95 -33.41
CA ARG A 992 19.20 -23.62 -34.17
C ARG A 992 18.37 -22.69 -35.05
N THR A 993 18.63 -21.38 -35.01
CA THR A 993 17.90 -20.39 -35.83
C THR A 993 18.84 -19.42 -36.53
N ASN A 994 18.47 -19.00 -37.74
CA ASN A 994 19.14 -17.94 -38.48
C ASN A 994 18.45 -16.57 -38.29
N ASN A 995 17.27 -16.55 -37.68
CA ASN A 995 16.55 -15.32 -37.38
C ASN A 995 17.21 -14.58 -36.21
N PRO A 996 17.04 -13.25 -36.14
CA PRO A 996 17.40 -12.49 -34.94
C PRO A 996 16.53 -12.93 -33.75
N VAL A 997 17.12 -13.04 -32.57
CA VAL A 997 16.42 -13.45 -31.33
C VAL A 997 16.74 -12.46 -30.22
N THR A 998 15.68 -11.97 -29.56
CA THR A 998 15.78 -11.13 -28.36
C THR A 998 15.30 -11.91 -27.14
N PHE A 999 16.15 -12.03 -26.13
CA PHE A 999 15.84 -12.66 -24.84
C PHE A 999 15.45 -11.59 -23.81
N TRP A 1000 14.24 -11.69 -23.28
CA TRP A 1000 13.70 -10.82 -22.24
C TRP A 1000 13.77 -11.54 -20.90
N LEU A 1001 14.54 -11.03 -19.94
CA LEU A 1001 14.77 -11.67 -18.65
C LEU A 1001 14.36 -10.76 -17.49
N LEU A 1002 13.78 -11.34 -16.43
CA LEU A 1002 13.41 -10.59 -15.23
C LEU A 1002 14.63 -10.29 -14.34
N GLU A 1003 15.03 -9.03 -14.28
CA GLU A 1003 16.27 -8.57 -13.66
C GLU A 1003 16.37 -8.82 -12.15
N ASN A 1004 15.24 -8.75 -11.43
CA ASN A 1004 15.23 -8.80 -9.97
C ASN A 1004 15.55 -10.20 -9.39
N PHE A 1005 15.45 -11.23 -10.22
CA PHE A 1005 15.65 -12.62 -9.82
C PHE A 1005 17.02 -13.19 -10.23
N LEU A 1006 17.73 -12.47 -11.09
CA LEU A 1006 19.06 -12.85 -11.58
C LEU A 1006 20.15 -12.42 -10.61
N SER A 1007 21.12 -13.30 -10.43
CA SER A 1007 22.32 -13.05 -9.64
C SER A 1007 23.21 -11.97 -10.28
N PRO A 1008 24.04 -11.27 -9.47
CA PRO A 1008 25.04 -10.35 -10.00
C PRO A 1008 25.99 -11.00 -11.01
N ASP A 1009 26.39 -12.25 -10.77
CA ASP A 1009 27.29 -13.00 -11.67
C ASP A 1009 26.66 -13.19 -13.06
N PHE A 1010 25.37 -13.54 -13.12
CA PHE A 1010 24.67 -13.64 -14.39
C PHE A 1010 24.64 -12.29 -15.10
N LYS A 1011 24.31 -11.21 -14.39
CA LYS A 1011 24.27 -9.85 -14.96
C LYS A 1011 25.62 -9.43 -15.52
N ASN A 1012 26.71 -9.71 -14.81
CA ASN A 1012 28.07 -9.43 -15.27
C ASN A 1012 28.44 -10.27 -16.51
N SER A 1013 27.96 -11.52 -16.60
CA SER A 1013 28.18 -12.39 -17.76
C SER A 1013 27.43 -11.95 -19.02
N VAL A 1014 26.37 -11.12 -18.91
CA VAL A 1014 25.57 -10.70 -20.07
C VAL A 1014 26.45 -10.07 -21.15
N ALA A 1015 27.35 -9.15 -20.79
CA ALA A 1015 28.22 -8.48 -21.75
C ALA A 1015 29.11 -9.47 -22.53
N ALA A 1016 29.66 -10.48 -21.84
CA ALA A 1016 30.46 -11.54 -22.45
C ALA A 1016 29.62 -12.35 -23.45
N LEU A 1017 28.41 -12.75 -23.06
CA LEU A 1017 27.49 -13.52 -23.90
C LEU A 1017 27.06 -12.74 -25.15
N GLN A 1018 26.79 -11.43 -25.01
CA GLN A 1018 26.43 -10.56 -26.13
C GLN A 1018 27.60 -10.37 -27.11
N ALA A 1019 28.82 -10.17 -26.59
CA ALA A 1019 30.01 -9.96 -27.41
C ALA A 1019 30.42 -11.22 -28.19
N GLU A 1020 30.43 -12.38 -27.52
CA GLU A 1020 30.93 -13.62 -28.13
C GLU A 1020 29.89 -14.27 -29.05
N PHE A 1021 28.65 -14.42 -28.57
CA PHE A 1021 27.61 -15.15 -29.30
C PHE A 1021 26.65 -14.25 -30.10
N GLY A 1022 26.73 -12.93 -29.95
CA GLY A 1022 25.79 -12.01 -30.59
C GLY A 1022 24.37 -12.13 -30.04
N MET A 1023 24.20 -12.45 -28.76
CA MET A 1023 22.89 -12.50 -28.09
C MET A 1023 22.33 -11.08 -27.91
N ASP A 1024 21.03 -10.87 -28.19
CA ASP A 1024 20.30 -9.66 -27.74
C ASP A 1024 19.58 -9.98 -26.43
N ILE A 1025 20.18 -9.65 -25.29
CA ILE A 1025 19.63 -9.89 -23.95
C ILE A 1025 19.14 -8.56 -23.38
N ARG A 1026 17.87 -8.50 -22.99
CA ARG A 1026 17.21 -7.33 -22.41
C ARG A 1026 16.65 -7.66 -21.04
N LEU A 1027 17.05 -6.87 -20.06
CA LEU A 1027 16.63 -7.02 -18.67
C LEU A 1027 15.40 -6.14 -18.42
N VAL A 1028 14.31 -6.75 -17.98
CA VAL A 1028 13.06 -6.09 -17.62
C VAL A 1028 12.79 -6.27 -16.14
N THR A 1029 12.16 -5.28 -15.53
CA THR A 1029 11.79 -5.33 -14.11
C THR A 1029 10.39 -4.78 -13.96
N TYR A 1030 9.61 -5.40 -13.08
CA TYR A 1030 8.27 -4.97 -12.72
C TYR A 1030 8.02 -5.32 -11.26
N LYS A 1031 7.49 -4.38 -10.48
CA LYS A 1031 7.22 -4.64 -9.06
C LYS A 1031 5.78 -5.09 -8.86
N TRP A 1032 5.60 -6.06 -7.98
CA TRP A 1032 4.28 -6.56 -7.60
C TRP A 1032 3.43 -5.45 -6.95
N PRO A 1033 2.26 -5.08 -7.51
CA PRO A 1033 1.40 -4.01 -6.97
C PRO A 1033 0.89 -4.32 -5.55
N ASN A 1034 0.75 -3.31 -4.70
CA ASN A 1034 0.27 -3.48 -3.32
C ASN A 1034 -1.15 -4.07 -3.19
N TRP A 1035 -2.05 -3.71 -4.11
CA TRP A 1035 -3.44 -4.16 -4.09
C TRP A 1035 -3.60 -5.62 -4.50
N LEU A 1036 -2.58 -6.21 -5.14
CA LEU A 1036 -2.60 -7.59 -5.58
C LEU A 1036 -1.97 -8.48 -4.50
N ARG A 1037 -2.71 -9.48 -4.01
CA ARG A 1037 -2.23 -10.39 -2.96
C ARG A 1037 -0.89 -11.05 -3.33
N ARG A 1038 0.10 -11.00 -2.45
CA ARG A 1038 1.39 -11.68 -2.66
C ARG A 1038 1.31 -13.13 -2.24
N GLN A 1039 2.09 -13.98 -2.93
CA GLN A 1039 2.35 -15.34 -2.46
C GLN A 1039 3.41 -15.29 -1.35
N THR A 1040 3.07 -15.82 -0.18
CA THR A 1040 3.99 -15.93 0.97
C THR A 1040 4.85 -17.19 0.91
N ASP A 1041 4.33 -18.27 0.32
CA ASP A 1041 5.03 -19.54 0.14
C ASP A 1041 5.20 -19.87 -1.35
N LYS A 1042 6.37 -20.38 -1.75
CA LYS A 1042 6.70 -20.58 -3.16
C LYS A 1042 6.20 -21.90 -3.75
N GLN A 1043 5.82 -22.89 -2.95
CA GLN A 1043 5.34 -24.19 -3.46
C GLN A 1043 4.34 -24.82 -2.48
N ARG A 1044 3.12 -25.13 -2.95
CA ARG A 1044 2.13 -25.88 -2.16
C ARG A 1044 1.66 -27.07 -2.98
N ILE A 1045 1.87 -28.28 -2.46
CA ILE A 1045 1.61 -29.52 -3.17
C ILE A 1045 0.39 -30.24 -2.58
N ILE A 1046 -0.69 -30.39 -3.34
CA ILE A 1046 -1.86 -31.25 -3.02
C ILE A 1046 -2.25 -32.00 -4.30
N TRP A 1047 -2.02 -33.31 -4.40
CA TRP A 1047 -2.21 -34.06 -5.66
C TRP A 1047 -3.55 -34.81 -5.75
N GLY A 1048 -4.11 -35.27 -4.63
CA GLY A 1048 -5.25 -36.20 -4.65
C GLY A 1048 -6.58 -35.59 -5.10
N TYR A 1049 -6.99 -34.48 -4.48
CA TYR A 1049 -8.27 -33.81 -4.79
C TYR A 1049 -8.25 -33.03 -6.11
N LYS A 1050 -7.06 -32.62 -6.58
CA LYS A 1050 -6.92 -31.74 -7.76
C LYS A 1050 -7.22 -32.45 -9.08
N ILE A 1051 -6.85 -33.73 -9.21
CA ILE A 1051 -7.09 -34.48 -10.45
C ILE A 1051 -8.60 -34.62 -10.73
N LEU A 1052 -9.41 -34.85 -9.68
CA LEU A 1052 -10.86 -34.94 -9.79
C LEU A 1052 -11.47 -33.57 -10.09
N TYR A 1053 -11.02 -32.53 -9.39
CA TYR A 1053 -11.47 -31.15 -9.62
C TYR A 1053 -11.21 -30.68 -11.07
N TRP A 1054 -9.99 -30.87 -11.60
CA TRP A 1054 -9.65 -30.41 -12.94
C TRP A 1054 -10.46 -31.10 -14.03
N LYS A 1055 -10.77 -32.40 -13.86
CA LYS A 1055 -11.63 -33.14 -14.77
C LYS A 1055 -13.04 -32.52 -14.85
N ASP A 1056 -13.61 -32.19 -13.70
CA ASP A 1056 -14.96 -31.61 -13.61
C ASP A 1056 -15.00 -30.15 -14.06
N HIS A 1057 -13.98 -29.35 -13.70
CA HIS A 1057 -13.89 -27.94 -14.09
C HIS A 1057 -13.62 -27.75 -15.58
N LEU A 1058 -12.72 -28.54 -16.17
CA LEU A 1058 -12.32 -28.39 -17.58
C LEU A 1058 -13.38 -28.87 -18.57
N ARG A 1059 -14.33 -29.74 -18.14
CA ARG A 1059 -15.46 -30.22 -18.96
C ARG A 1059 -15.05 -30.68 -20.37
N GLY A 1060 -13.98 -31.47 -20.44
CA GLY A 1060 -13.43 -32.01 -21.69
C GLY A 1060 -12.36 -31.16 -22.36
N LYS A 1061 -12.01 -29.98 -21.83
CA LYS A 1061 -10.81 -29.24 -22.26
C LYS A 1061 -9.52 -29.87 -21.71
N PRO A 1062 -8.40 -29.79 -22.44
CA PRO A 1062 -7.13 -30.35 -21.98
C PRO A 1062 -6.50 -29.50 -20.86
N TYR A 1063 -5.75 -30.17 -19.98
CA TYR A 1063 -4.90 -29.53 -18.98
C TYR A 1063 -3.54 -29.21 -19.62
N HIS A 1064 -3.15 -27.94 -19.64
CA HIS A 1064 -1.94 -27.46 -20.31
C HIS A 1064 -0.76 -27.29 -19.33
N ILE A 1065 0.46 -27.44 -19.84
CA ILE A 1065 1.71 -27.30 -19.08
C ILE A 1065 2.30 -25.89 -19.26
N SER A 1066 2.80 -25.27 -18.18
CA SER A 1066 3.31 -23.89 -18.19
C SER A 1066 4.77 -23.73 -18.69
N ALA A 1067 5.49 -24.84 -18.90
CA ALA A 1067 6.91 -24.83 -19.28
C ALA A 1067 7.18 -24.13 -20.63
N LEU A 1068 6.25 -24.22 -21.59
CA LEU A 1068 6.36 -23.58 -22.90
C LEU A 1068 4.98 -23.13 -23.40
N TYR A 1069 4.87 -21.86 -23.78
CA TYR A 1069 3.66 -21.30 -24.38
C TYR A 1069 3.97 -20.10 -25.29
N VAL A 1070 3.02 -19.75 -26.15
CA VAL A 1070 3.10 -18.59 -27.05
C VAL A 1070 2.00 -17.59 -26.67
N VAL A 1071 2.37 -16.32 -26.55
CA VAL A 1071 1.44 -15.23 -26.28
C VAL A 1071 1.41 -14.28 -27.47
N ASP A 1072 0.27 -14.17 -28.13
CA ASP A 1072 -0.01 -13.06 -29.04
C ASP A 1072 -0.29 -11.82 -28.19
N LEU A 1073 0.73 -10.97 -28.00
CA LEU A 1073 0.65 -9.79 -27.13
C LEU A 1073 -0.42 -8.78 -27.60
N VAL A 1074 -0.64 -8.66 -28.91
CA VAL A 1074 -1.63 -7.72 -29.46
C VAL A 1074 -3.02 -8.20 -29.07
N LYS A 1075 -3.32 -9.48 -29.34
CA LYS A 1075 -4.60 -10.07 -28.96
C LYS A 1075 -4.79 -10.14 -27.44
N PHE A 1076 -3.73 -10.45 -26.69
CA PHE A 1076 -3.75 -10.50 -25.23
C PHE A 1076 -4.11 -9.14 -24.61
N LYS A 1077 -3.57 -8.04 -25.15
CA LYS A 1077 -3.91 -6.67 -24.74
C LYS A 1077 -5.34 -6.31 -25.13
N ARG A 1078 -5.75 -6.56 -26.38
CA ARG A 1078 -7.11 -6.27 -26.88
C ARG A 1078 -8.21 -6.95 -26.05
N MET A 1079 -7.97 -8.19 -25.64
CA MET A 1079 -8.91 -8.95 -24.81
C MET A 1079 -8.83 -8.59 -23.32
N ALA A 1080 -7.93 -7.69 -22.91
CA ALA A 1080 -7.62 -7.39 -21.51
C ALA A 1080 -7.35 -8.66 -20.67
N ALA A 1081 -6.75 -9.69 -21.28
CA ALA A 1081 -6.59 -11.01 -20.66
C ALA A 1081 -5.74 -10.95 -19.37
N GLY A 1082 -4.75 -10.05 -19.33
CA GLY A 1082 -3.92 -9.82 -18.14
C GLY A 1082 -4.70 -9.27 -16.94
N ASP A 1083 -5.68 -8.39 -17.18
CA ASP A 1083 -6.53 -7.84 -16.10
C ASP A 1083 -7.48 -8.93 -15.56
N SER A 1084 -8.06 -9.73 -16.46
CA SER A 1084 -8.89 -10.88 -16.07
C SER A 1084 -8.10 -11.90 -15.25
N LEU A 1085 -6.87 -12.25 -15.66
CA LEU A 1085 -6.02 -13.17 -14.89
C LEU A 1085 -5.69 -12.61 -13.50
N ARG A 1086 -5.39 -11.32 -13.37
CA ARG A 1086 -5.11 -10.68 -12.07
C ARG A 1086 -6.34 -10.68 -11.17
N ALA A 1087 -7.53 -10.40 -11.71
CA ALA A 1087 -8.78 -10.43 -10.95
C ALA A 1087 -9.13 -11.85 -10.46
N ILE A 1088 -9.00 -12.87 -11.33
CA ILE A 1088 -9.20 -14.28 -10.97
C ILE A 1088 -8.19 -14.71 -9.90
N TYR A 1089 -6.92 -14.35 -10.08
CA TYR A 1089 -5.88 -14.65 -9.11
C TYR A 1089 -6.18 -14.03 -7.74
N ASP A 1090 -6.57 -12.75 -7.71
CA ASP A 1090 -6.87 -12.06 -6.45
C ASP A 1090 -8.04 -12.74 -5.71
N GLN A 1091 -9.06 -13.18 -6.45
CA GLN A 1091 -10.18 -13.96 -5.92
C GLN A 1091 -9.73 -15.32 -5.36
N LEU A 1092 -8.95 -16.10 -6.10
CA LEU A 1092 -8.53 -17.45 -5.71
C LEU A 1092 -7.51 -17.44 -4.57
N SER A 1093 -6.55 -16.52 -4.61
CA SER A 1093 -5.47 -16.40 -3.62
C SER A 1093 -5.95 -16.01 -2.21
N ALA A 1094 -7.25 -15.71 -2.03
CA ALA A 1094 -7.88 -15.60 -0.72
C ALA A 1094 -7.72 -16.88 0.10
N ASP A 1095 -7.85 -18.03 -0.58
CA ASP A 1095 -7.57 -19.34 -0.03
C ASP A 1095 -6.13 -19.72 -0.39
N PRO A 1096 -5.22 -19.80 0.59
CA PRO A 1096 -3.85 -20.20 0.36
C PRO A 1096 -3.67 -21.61 -0.24
N ASN A 1097 -4.70 -22.46 -0.23
CA ASN A 1097 -4.64 -23.82 -0.76
C ASN A 1097 -5.20 -23.97 -2.19
N SER A 1098 -5.71 -22.88 -2.78
CA SER A 1098 -6.39 -22.89 -4.08
C SER A 1098 -5.46 -23.18 -5.28
N LEU A 1099 -4.26 -22.60 -5.30
CA LEU A 1099 -3.33 -22.64 -6.43
C LEU A 1099 -2.02 -23.33 -5.99
N SER A 1100 -1.78 -24.55 -6.47
CA SER A 1100 -0.51 -25.26 -6.18
C SER A 1100 0.66 -24.66 -6.94
N ASN A 1101 0.45 -24.56 -8.25
CA ASN A 1101 1.41 -24.08 -9.23
C ASN A 1101 0.71 -22.93 -9.94
N LEU A 1102 0.89 -21.72 -9.42
CA LEU A 1102 0.19 -20.52 -9.90
C LEU A 1102 0.26 -20.36 -11.42
N ASP A 1103 1.45 -20.55 -11.99
CA ASP A 1103 1.76 -20.40 -13.40
C ASP A 1103 1.01 -21.38 -14.31
N GLN A 1104 0.67 -22.57 -13.80
CA GLN A 1104 -0.05 -23.60 -14.56
C GLN A 1104 -1.55 -23.62 -14.23
N ASP A 1105 -1.89 -23.55 -12.94
CA ASP A 1105 -3.26 -23.70 -12.46
C ASP A 1105 -4.12 -22.49 -12.83
N LEU A 1106 -3.59 -21.27 -12.77
CA LEU A 1106 -4.37 -20.06 -13.08
C LEU A 1106 -4.83 -20.00 -14.55
N PRO A 1107 -3.95 -20.21 -15.56
CA PRO A 1107 -4.41 -20.28 -16.95
C PRO A 1107 -5.38 -21.43 -17.20
N ASN A 1108 -5.15 -22.61 -16.59
CA ASN A 1108 -6.04 -23.76 -16.72
C ASN A 1108 -7.42 -23.50 -16.12
N TYR A 1109 -7.50 -22.80 -15.00
CA TYR A 1109 -8.76 -22.35 -14.41
C TYR A 1109 -9.51 -21.38 -15.33
N ALA A 1110 -8.77 -20.42 -15.90
CA ALA A 1110 -9.32 -19.34 -16.71
C ALA A 1110 -9.72 -19.75 -18.14
N GLN A 1111 -9.48 -20.99 -18.59
CA GLN A 1111 -9.70 -21.46 -19.97
C GLN A 1111 -11.11 -21.21 -20.54
N HIS A 1112 -12.12 -21.05 -19.69
CA HIS A 1112 -13.49 -20.75 -20.13
C HIS A 1112 -13.70 -19.27 -20.48
N GLN A 1113 -12.90 -18.37 -19.90
CA GLN A 1113 -12.93 -16.93 -20.16
C GLN A 1113 -11.81 -16.50 -21.11
N ILE A 1114 -10.63 -17.13 -20.99
CA ILE A 1114 -9.42 -16.85 -21.75
C ILE A 1114 -9.06 -18.11 -22.52
N PRO A 1115 -9.38 -18.19 -23.83
CA PRO A 1115 -9.12 -19.39 -24.61
C PRO A 1115 -7.63 -19.72 -24.71
N ILE A 1116 -7.28 -20.99 -24.50
CA ILE A 1116 -5.95 -21.54 -24.74
C ILE A 1116 -6.02 -22.44 -25.97
N PHE A 1117 -5.07 -22.27 -26.89
CA PHE A 1117 -4.92 -23.12 -28.07
C PHE A 1117 -3.77 -24.09 -27.85
N SER A 1118 -4.03 -25.39 -28.00
CA SER A 1118 -3.03 -26.42 -27.74
C SER A 1118 -1.97 -26.45 -28.84
N LEU A 1119 -0.70 -26.46 -28.44
CA LEU A 1119 0.42 -26.71 -29.34
C LEU A 1119 0.49 -28.21 -29.68
N PRO A 1120 1.01 -28.58 -30.87
CA PRO A 1120 1.32 -29.98 -31.19
C PRO A 1120 2.30 -30.60 -30.17
N GLN A 1121 2.15 -31.90 -29.90
CA GLN A 1121 2.93 -32.61 -28.87
C GLN A 1121 4.45 -32.58 -29.11
N GLU A 1122 4.90 -32.52 -30.37
CA GLU A 1122 6.32 -32.40 -30.76
C GLU A 1122 7.01 -31.16 -30.15
N TRP A 1123 6.26 -30.15 -29.71
CA TRP A 1123 6.84 -28.94 -29.12
C TRP A 1123 7.39 -29.16 -27.71
N LEU A 1124 6.94 -30.17 -26.97
CA LEU A 1124 7.36 -30.39 -25.58
C LEU A 1124 7.50 -31.88 -25.28
N TRP A 1125 8.73 -32.30 -24.98
CA TRP A 1125 9.02 -33.66 -24.54
C TRP A 1125 9.55 -33.67 -23.10
N CYS A 1126 9.09 -34.60 -22.28
CA CYS A 1126 9.75 -34.95 -21.02
C CYS A 1126 9.73 -36.47 -20.79
N GLU A 1127 10.83 -37.00 -20.26
CA GLU A 1127 11.05 -38.42 -19.95
C GLU A 1127 9.95 -39.04 -19.08
N SER A 1128 9.40 -38.30 -18.12
CA SER A 1128 8.40 -38.85 -17.21
C SER A 1128 7.04 -39.13 -17.85
N TRP A 1129 6.70 -38.45 -18.95
CA TRP A 1129 5.35 -38.48 -19.54
C TRP A 1129 5.31 -38.77 -21.05
N CYS A 1130 6.45 -38.70 -21.74
CA CYS A 1130 6.56 -38.96 -23.18
C CYS A 1130 7.36 -40.24 -23.44
N SER A 1131 7.10 -40.92 -24.55
CA SER A 1131 7.89 -42.11 -24.94
C SER A 1131 9.26 -41.71 -25.49
N ASP A 1132 10.25 -42.58 -25.33
CA ASP A 1132 11.59 -42.36 -25.90
C ASP A 1132 11.58 -42.26 -27.43
N GLU A 1133 10.66 -42.96 -28.10
CA GLU A 1133 10.49 -42.88 -29.55
C GLU A 1133 10.13 -41.45 -30.01
N SER A 1134 9.26 -40.77 -29.26
CA SER A 1134 8.84 -39.38 -29.56
C SER A 1134 9.95 -38.34 -29.34
N LYS A 1135 11.05 -38.72 -28.67
CA LYS A 1135 12.19 -37.83 -28.41
C LYS A 1135 12.89 -37.38 -29.70
N ALA A 1136 12.90 -38.23 -30.72
CA ALA A 1136 13.54 -37.92 -32.00
C ALA A 1136 12.83 -36.79 -32.77
N GLU A 1137 11.52 -36.64 -32.57
CA GLU A 1137 10.69 -35.60 -33.19
C GLU A 1137 10.54 -34.35 -32.31
N ALA A 1138 11.11 -34.36 -31.10
CA ALA A 1138 10.96 -33.31 -30.12
C ALA A 1138 11.70 -32.03 -30.52
N LYS A 1139 11.00 -30.90 -30.46
CA LYS A 1139 11.57 -29.55 -30.71
C LYS A 1139 12.15 -28.93 -29.45
N THR A 1140 11.56 -29.18 -28.29
CA THR A 1140 12.08 -28.75 -26.99
C THR A 1140 11.95 -29.86 -25.95
N ILE A 1141 12.84 -29.84 -24.96
CA ILE A 1141 12.90 -30.84 -23.89
C ILE A 1141 12.76 -30.12 -22.56
N ASP A 1142 11.74 -30.50 -21.79
CA ASP A 1142 11.60 -30.10 -20.39
C ASP A 1142 12.21 -31.18 -19.49
N LEU A 1143 12.98 -30.72 -18.51
CA LEU A 1143 13.64 -31.55 -17.51
C LEU A 1143 12.74 -31.65 -16.28
N CYS A 1144 11.59 -32.32 -16.47
CA CYS A 1144 10.56 -32.44 -15.46
C CYS A 1144 10.95 -33.44 -14.35
N ASN A 1145 10.51 -33.18 -13.12
CA ASN A 1145 10.79 -34.06 -11.99
C ASN A 1145 10.04 -35.38 -12.13
N ASN A 1146 10.72 -36.50 -11.84
CA ASN A 1146 10.07 -37.80 -11.83
C ASN A 1146 9.33 -38.02 -10.49
N PRO A 1147 8.04 -38.39 -10.49
CA PRO A 1147 7.29 -38.62 -9.26
C PRO A 1147 7.66 -39.93 -8.54
N LYS A 1148 8.37 -40.86 -9.20
CA LYS A 1148 8.73 -42.18 -8.65
C LYS A 1148 10.15 -42.27 -8.11
N HIS A 1149 11.07 -41.45 -8.59
CA HIS A 1149 12.45 -41.39 -8.13
C HIS A 1149 12.98 -39.96 -8.23
N LYS A 1150 13.94 -39.59 -7.38
CA LYS A 1150 14.57 -38.27 -7.40
C LYS A 1150 15.94 -38.38 -8.06
N GLU A 1151 16.12 -37.75 -9.22
CA GLU A 1151 17.41 -37.53 -9.87
C GLU A 1151 17.70 -36.02 -9.89
N PRO A 1152 18.93 -35.57 -9.55
CA PRO A 1152 19.30 -34.16 -9.67
C PRO A 1152 19.18 -33.68 -11.12
N LYS A 1153 18.63 -32.47 -11.32
CA LYS A 1153 18.41 -31.91 -12.66
C LYS A 1153 19.68 -31.81 -13.52
N LEU A 1154 20.86 -31.61 -12.92
CA LEU A 1154 22.12 -31.57 -13.66
C LEU A 1154 22.48 -32.92 -14.28
N ASP A 1155 22.28 -34.00 -13.53
CA ASP A 1155 22.67 -35.34 -13.99
C ASP A 1155 21.66 -35.84 -15.03
N MET A 1156 20.38 -35.56 -14.80
CA MET A 1156 19.34 -35.74 -15.81
C MET A 1156 19.67 -34.95 -17.09
N ALA A 1157 20.11 -33.69 -17.00
CA ALA A 1157 20.47 -32.89 -18.18
C ALA A 1157 21.63 -33.49 -18.98
N LYS A 1158 22.72 -33.91 -18.29
CA LYS A 1158 23.89 -34.54 -18.93
C LYS A 1158 23.52 -35.86 -19.61
N ARG A 1159 22.61 -36.64 -19.02
CA ARG A 1159 22.16 -37.93 -19.53
C ARG A 1159 21.18 -37.76 -20.69
N VAL A 1160 20.12 -36.99 -20.49
CA VAL A 1160 19.02 -36.81 -21.46
C VAL A 1160 19.49 -36.07 -22.70
N ILE A 1161 20.34 -35.05 -22.56
CA ILE A 1161 20.84 -34.22 -23.68
C ILE A 1161 22.24 -34.71 -24.07
N SER A 1162 22.29 -35.96 -24.51
CA SER A 1162 23.50 -36.64 -25.00
C SER A 1162 23.17 -37.64 -26.12
N GLY A 1163 24.20 -38.05 -26.87
CA GLY A 1163 24.09 -39.01 -27.96
C GLY A 1163 23.77 -38.39 -29.33
N ASP A 1164 23.55 -39.24 -30.32
CA ASP A 1164 23.50 -38.88 -31.74
C ASP A 1164 22.28 -38.02 -32.14
N LEU A 1165 21.28 -37.90 -31.27
CA LEU A 1165 20.09 -37.06 -31.49
C LEU A 1165 20.38 -35.56 -31.32
N PHE A 1166 21.50 -35.19 -30.69
CA PHE A 1166 21.85 -33.80 -30.41
C PHE A 1166 23.13 -33.41 -31.15
N PRO A 1167 23.12 -32.32 -31.95
CA PRO A 1167 24.32 -31.84 -32.62
C PRO A 1167 25.42 -31.44 -31.61
N GLU A 1168 25.00 -30.85 -30.49
CA GLU A 1168 25.83 -30.58 -29.33
C GLU A 1168 25.23 -31.22 -28.07
N SER A 1169 26.08 -31.90 -27.31
CA SER A 1169 25.73 -32.38 -25.96
C SER A 1169 25.68 -31.23 -24.95
N TRP A 1170 24.99 -31.46 -23.84
CA TRP A 1170 24.94 -30.49 -22.73
C TRP A 1170 26.34 -30.05 -22.25
N LEU A 1171 27.28 -30.99 -22.15
CA LEU A 1171 28.65 -30.73 -21.70
C LEU A 1171 29.43 -29.85 -22.67
N GLN A 1172 29.18 -29.97 -23.98
CA GLN A 1172 29.84 -29.15 -25.01
C GLN A 1172 29.33 -27.71 -24.95
N LEU A 1173 28.02 -27.51 -24.89
CA LEU A 1173 27.43 -26.17 -24.75
C LEU A 1173 27.91 -25.47 -23.46
N ASP A 1174 28.04 -26.22 -22.37
CA ASP A 1174 28.52 -25.69 -21.09
C ASP A 1174 29.99 -25.28 -21.14
N ALA A 1175 30.83 -26.07 -21.82
CA ALA A 1175 32.23 -25.73 -22.02
C ALA A 1175 32.39 -24.46 -22.88
N GLU A 1176 31.56 -24.30 -23.92
CA GLU A 1176 31.58 -23.10 -24.78
C GLU A 1176 31.21 -21.84 -24.00
N VAL A 1177 30.14 -21.87 -23.19
CA VAL A 1177 29.74 -20.72 -22.37
C VAL A 1177 30.86 -20.32 -21.39
N LYS A 1178 31.45 -21.30 -20.70
CA LYS A 1178 32.55 -21.04 -19.75
C LYS A 1178 33.79 -20.46 -20.44
N ALA A 1179 34.12 -20.96 -21.63
CA ALA A 1179 35.24 -20.45 -22.40
C ALA A 1179 35.03 -18.99 -22.82
N ALA A 1180 33.80 -18.63 -23.22
CA ALA A 1180 33.44 -17.27 -23.58
C ALA A 1180 33.53 -16.30 -22.38
N GLU A 1181 33.02 -16.71 -21.22
CA GLU A 1181 33.10 -15.92 -19.99
C GLU A 1181 34.56 -15.69 -19.56
N ALA A 1182 35.37 -16.75 -19.54
CA ALA A 1182 36.78 -16.66 -19.19
C ALA A 1182 37.58 -15.77 -20.17
N ALA A 1183 37.29 -15.87 -21.48
CA ALA A 1183 37.94 -15.05 -22.49
C ALA A 1183 37.60 -13.56 -22.34
N TYR A 1184 36.35 -13.24 -22.00
CA TYR A 1184 35.92 -11.86 -21.76
C TYR A 1184 36.52 -11.28 -20.48
N GLU A 1185 36.59 -12.06 -19.40
CA GLU A 1185 37.27 -11.65 -18.15
C GLU A 1185 38.76 -11.35 -18.38
N LEU A 1186 39.44 -12.14 -19.22
CA LEU A 1186 40.83 -11.90 -19.61
C LEU A 1186 41.01 -10.67 -20.50
N ALA A 1187 40.00 -10.29 -21.28
CA ALA A 1187 40.05 -9.13 -22.18
C ALA A 1187 39.60 -7.81 -21.53
N SER A 1188 38.88 -7.88 -20.41
CA SER A 1188 38.35 -6.74 -19.67
C SER A 1188 39.22 -6.30 -18.48
N ASN A 1189 40.11 -7.18 -18.00
CA ASN A 1189 41.24 -6.84 -17.12
C ASN A 1189 42.46 -6.40 -17.93
#